data_AF-A0A101FHF4-F1
#
_entry.id   AF-A0A101FHF4-F1
#
_cell.length_a   1.000
_cell.length_b   1.000
_cell.length_c   1.000
_cell.angle_alpha   90.00
_cell.angle_beta   90.00
_cell.angle_gamma   90.00
#
_symmetry.space_group_name_H-M   'P 1'
#
loop_
_entity.id
_entity.type
_entity.pdbx_description
1 polymer ?
#
loop_
_entity_poly.entity_id
_entity_poly.type
_entity_poly.pdbx_seq_one_letter_code
_entity_poly.pdbx_strand_id
1 'polypeptide(L)'
;MGVLDPEVLFQKSLSGPRKQARAIKDVNLVIGVPFYNEVRTLPRVLQFIEEGLAGMQALERSLIICAGDPAGAEALKAIKELDLKAAHMEFLMLPGCNGRGASIRAIMELANLLESDLVLLAADLVGGKGTGLQPEHVKHLIEPIREEYDLVLASFRRQYYEDLLSRLFLGPLLEVFYGFKISDPISGNYAVSHDLVEDFCTDLKFWSDLTRGFGIDPWMITRAIVQRKKICEVPLGFKTEEASLDKMKHVFKDLAGFIFEAIKRDEEFWRKVRLIRKTPDICEKEPFWETPLLPPPESRALIRHFANGFLQYRAVFADACPEALFAALERSASAQNRDFYFDGEVWANLVYDIIFHYSFAPDADREDILEALTAAFCGRLAGFLSHLEVLQEDLASSKNAYSATIIAGRAESEKEEQRKHFLHGRDSFIHRWSQKTWEHKPPLIPADFLEFIPGRPIVLPKSIEGQGGREIRTADIFSRLQNRYTERFHEFLEKGLKIPSTSPSPVIARHLEEFMAEMERVVDRLAPGNIYTEEGTREAVASIFELLGYPKTYGIKEEIFREALMHFPPLNIMIPEGCRTPRELTERMLPRDAVTLANFIETRRWTDRVLLRILDHLTPEDMEEVEIKPIVLGESILGGAFKLGKISDLNMLTTRLVVSPLSKGVGGRYPKLRFFLFIGRQIMIAQNYSLLYRTYARERKNLGKKIGNSLIGRFETSPFSAYNIFENFHHRALVTALRILAQKITLTGLERDAWLLREMCNGYGISQVLDDGTFIPCSSWSWASYSAKGGRGIPTPLSSHVEEKWFNHDFLEEIYAELGFDPGEILQRLTQLIGEGRAYDDLLDVLLGLKPKDVTVIAQETQDYPPAKPLVRHPGNPILSPLKEHPWESRYVLNAAAVRLQGKVYLLYRAYGDDEVSRIGLAVTDGYRVLERLPEPVFVPQTDREKKGVEDPRVVIINGRLYMLYTAYDGVIAQIAAASISVEDFLARRFDRWRREGLAFQDVWDKDAFLFPEKIGGRYVIYHRIEPSIWVSYLDQLKFPVPKESHTIIMGPRPGKMWDFLKIGAGAQPIKTRYGWLLIYHGVDKTRVYRLGVMLVPLDSPERIIYRSPNPILSPETEYEIGKPGESWVPNVVFTCGAVPAEDKEILDADDEILVYYGAADTHLCLATGRVGDLIPEEIRRELENQARP
;
A
#
# COMPACT_ATOMS: atom_id res chain seq x y z
N MET A 1 37.15 2.13 16.96
CA MET A 1 36.69 1.19 15.93
C MET A 1 35.24 1.51 15.68
N GLY A 2 34.85 1.88 14.46
CA GLY A 2 33.44 2.12 14.16
C GLY A 2 32.63 0.85 14.44
N VAL A 3 31.57 0.96 15.22
CA VAL A 3 30.65 -0.16 15.47
C VAL A 3 30.07 -0.53 14.10
N LEU A 4 30.37 -1.74 13.63
CA LEU A 4 29.77 -2.27 12.40
C LEU A 4 28.25 -2.32 12.61
N ASP A 5 27.49 -1.95 11.58
CA ASP A 5 26.03 -2.07 11.55
C ASP A 5 25.60 -3.48 12.02
N PRO A 6 24.73 -3.60 13.04
CA PRO A 6 24.23 -4.88 13.54
C PRO A 6 23.68 -5.80 12.45
N GLU A 7 23.07 -5.24 11.39
CA GLU A 7 22.55 -6.03 10.28
C GLU A 7 23.69 -6.65 9.46
N VAL A 8 24.79 -5.92 9.25
CA VAL A 8 25.99 -6.44 8.58
C VAL A 8 26.61 -7.58 9.40
N LEU A 9 26.64 -7.46 10.73
CA LEU A 9 27.12 -8.52 11.62
C LEU A 9 26.21 -9.76 11.59
N PHE A 10 24.90 -9.56 11.53
CA PHE A 10 23.92 -10.63 11.37
C PHE A 10 24.12 -11.39 10.06
N GLN A 11 24.17 -10.68 8.92
CA GLN A 11 24.39 -11.32 7.60
C GLN A 11 25.72 -12.08 7.54
N LYS A 12 26.77 -11.54 8.19
CA LYS A 12 28.06 -12.23 8.30
C LYS A 12 27.95 -13.52 9.12
N SER A 13 27.21 -13.51 10.22
CA SER A 13 26.95 -14.68 11.07
C SER A 13 26.24 -15.80 10.28
N LEU A 14 25.31 -15.45 9.39
CA LEU A 14 24.55 -16.42 8.58
C LEU A 14 25.30 -16.93 7.33
N SER A 15 26.37 -16.27 6.89
CA SER A 15 27.04 -16.58 5.61
C SER A 15 27.55 -18.03 5.51
N GLY A 16 28.07 -18.59 6.61
CA GLY A 16 28.50 -19.99 6.72
C GLY A 16 27.30 -20.96 6.83
N PRO A 17 26.41 -20.78 7.82
CA PRO A 17 25.20 -21.57 7.99
C PRO A 17 24.34 -21.67 6.72
N ARG A 18 24.12 -20.57 5.97
CA ARG A 18 23.36 -20.59 4.71
C ARG A 18 23.99 -21.51 3.65
N LYS A 19 25.33 -21.57 3.58
CA LYS A 19 26.02 -22.48 2.65
C LYS A 19 25.85 -23.93 3.06
N GLN A 20 25.90 -24.23 4.36
CA GLN A 20 25.67 -25.57 4.90
C GLN A 20 24.23 -26.02 4.64
N ALA A 21 23.25 -25.18 4.98
CA ALA A 21 21.83 -25.47 4.77
C ALA A 21 21.52 -25.77 3.28
N ARG A 22 22.05 -24.99 2.33
CA ARG A 22 21.87 -25.24 0.88
C ARG A 22 22.42 -26.59 0.40
N ALA A 23 23.36 -27.18 1.11
CA ALA A 23 23.92 -28.48 0.75
C ALA A 23 23.01 -29.65 1.17
N ILE A 24 22.10 -29.43 2.11
CA ILE A 24 21.16 -30.42 2.62
C ILE A 24 19.91 -30.40 1.72
N LYS A 25 19.54 -31.56 1.16
CA LYS A 25 18.37 -31.70 0.28
C LYS A 25 17.20 -32.31 1.05
N ASP A 26 15.99 -32.03 0.57
CA ASP A 26 14.74 -32.66 1.01
C ASP A 26 14.32 -32.41 2.47
N VAL A 27 14.80 -31.33 3.09
CA VAL A 27 14.34 -30.86 4.40
C VAL A 27 12.93 -30.26 4.24
N ASN A 28 11.97 -30.72 5.04
CA ASN A 28 10.62 -30.14 5.10
C ASN A 28 10.21 -29.66 6.49
N LEU A 29 11.04 -29.93 7.50
CA LEU A 29 10.82 -29.54 8.88
C LEU A 29 12.16 -29.12 9.50
N VAL A 30 12.22 -27.90 10.01
CA VAL A 30 13.31 -27.41 10.84
C VAL A 30 12.88 -27.43 12.30
N ILE A 31 13.70 -28.05 13.16
CA ILE A 31 13.57 -27.91 14.61
C ILE A 31 14.66 -26.97 15.11
N GLY A 32 14.25 -25.75 15.41
CA GLY A 32 15.11 -24.68 15.88
C GLY A 32 15.22 -24.63 17.40
N VAL A 33 16.44 -24.59 17.92
CA VAL A 33 16.71 -24.45 19.35
C VAL A 33 17.63 -23.24 19.59
N PRO A 34 17.08 -22.05 19.88
CA PRO A 34 17.90 -20.91 20.32
C PRO A 34 18.49 -21.19 21.71
N PHE A 35 19.78 -20.92 21.89
CA PHE A 35 20.46 -21.16 23.16
C PHE A 35 21.37 -19.98 23.57
N TYR A 36 21.60 -19.83 24.87
CA TYR A 36 22.49 -18.85 25.47
C TYR A 36 23.71 -19.51 26.10
N ASN A 37 23.56 -20.27 27.19
CA ASN A 37 24.67 -21.02 27.81
C ASN A 37 24.16 -22.25 28.61
N GLU A 38 23.12 -22.90 28.09
CA GLU A 38 22.43 -24.02 28.70
C GLU A 38 23.21 -25.35 28.62
N VAL A 39 24.45 -25.38 29.14
CA VAL A 39 25.38 -26.53 29.04
C VAL A 39 24.76 -27.84 29.55
N ARG A 40 23.87 -27.78 30.55
CA ARG A 40 23.29 -28.96 31.20
C ARG A 40 21.98 -29.45 30.57
N THR A 41 21.13 -28.54 30.08
CA THR A 41 19.76 -28.89 29.63
C THR A 41 19.71 -29.11 28.13
N LEU A 42 20.45 -28.32 27.35
CA LEU A 42 20.42 -28.38 25.89
C LEU A 42 20.73 -29.78 25.33
N PRO A 43 21.77 -30.50 25.76
CA PRO A 43 22.02 -31.87 25.27
C PRO A 43 20.85 -32.82 25.44
N ARG A 44 20.12 -32.68 26.56
CA ARG A 44 18.97 -33.52 26.89
C ARG A 44 17.75 -33.15 26.04
N VAL A 45 17.55 -31.86 25.77
CA VAL A 45 16.49 -31.38 24.86
C VAL A 45 16.70 -31.97 23.45
N LEU A 46 17.95 -31.98 22.95
CA LEU A 46 18.26 -32.55 21.64
C LEU A 46 17.99 -34.06 21.56
N GLN A 47 18.27 -34.81 22.63
CA GLN A 47 17.94 -36.23 22.72
C GLN A 47 16.42 -36.48 22.66
N PHE A 48 15.62 -35.70 23.39
CA PHE A 48 14.16 -35.82 23.34
C PHE A 48 13.58 -35.44 21.98
N ILE A 49 14.19 -34.46 21.29
CA ILE A 49 13.82 -34.10 19.92
C ILE A 49 14.06 -35.28 18.97
N GLU A 50 15.21 -35.94 19.05
CA GLU A 50 15.51 -37.12 18.23
C GLU A 50 14.54 -38.28 18.49
N GLU A 51 14.26 -38.57 19.76
CA GLU A 51 13.29 -39.61 20.15
C GLU A 51 11.89 -39.32 19.59
N GLY A 52 11.44 -38.06 19.69
CA GLY A 52 10.15 -37.61 19.17
C GLY A 52 10.07 -37.70 17.63
N LEU A 53 11.14 -37.29 16.95
CA LEU A 53 11.26 -37.38 15.50
C LEU A 53 11.31 -38.82 15.00
N ALA A 54 12.00 -39.72 15.69
CA ALA A 54 12.08 -41.14 15.33
C ALA A 54 10.71 -41.85 15.44
N GLY A 55 9.85 -41.38 16.35
CA GLY A 55 8.45 -41.82 16.46
C GLY A 55 7.57 -41.40 15.27
N MET A 56 8.05 -40.51 14.40
CA MET A 56 7.39 -40.04 13.18
C MET A 56 8.21 -40.52 11.98
N GLN A 57 7.58 -40.82 10.83
CA GLN A 57 8.33 -40.98 9.56
C GLN A 57 8.95 -39.65 9.05
N ALA A 58 9.24 -38.71 9.96
CA ALA A 58 9.72 -37.37 9.71
C ALA A 58 11.24 -37.23 9.90
N LEU A 59 11.90 -38.18 10.58
CA LEU A 59 13.33 -38.11 10.93
C LEU A 59 14.24 -37.88 9.70
N GLU A 60 13.96 -38.55 8.58
CA GLU A 60 14.78 -38.47 7.37
C GLU A 60 14.66 -37.14 6.62
N ARG A 61 13.64 -36.33 6.93
CA ARG A 61 13.35 -35.04 6.27
C ARG A 61 13.40 -33.84 7.23
N SER A 62 13.88 -34.05 8.45
CA SER A 62 14.01 -33.01 9.47
C SER A 62 15.45 -32.54 9.65
N LEU A 63 15.64 -31.25 9.92
CA LEU A 63 16.94 -30.66 10.28
C LEU A 63 16.85 -29.95 11.63
N ILE A 64 17.73 -30.31 12.57
CA ILE A 64 17.85 -29.61 13.85
C ILE A 64 18.83 -28.45 13.70
N ILE A 65 18.43 -27.24 14.06
CA ILE A 65 19.27 -26.03 13.98
C ILE A 65 19.42 -25.42 15.38
N CYS A 66 20.65 -25.42 15.90
CA CYS A 66 20.99 -24.76 17.16
C CYS A 66 21.71 -23.43 16.89
N ALA A 67 21.05 -22.31 17.20
CA ALA A 67 21.63 -20.97 17.03
C ALA A 67 21.89 -20.31 18.39
N GLY A 68 23.17 -20.06 18.69
CA GLY A 68 23.62 -19.63 20.00
C GLY A 68 24.04 -18.16 20.09
N ASP A 69 23.86 -17.58 21.27
CA ASP A 69 24.50 -16.33 21.66
C ASP A 69 26.03 -16.47 21.71
N PRO A 70 26.84 -15.42 21.44
CA PRO A 70 28.30 -15.46 21.63
C PRO A 70 28.76 -16.05 22.98
N ALA A 71 27.98 -15.89 24.05
CA ALA A 71 28.28 -16.45 25.37
C ALA A 71 28.19 -17.99 25.44
N GLY A 72 27.56 -18.64 24.46
CA GLY A 72 27.25 -20.08 24.46
C GLY A 72 28.35 -21.00 23.97
N ALA A 73 29.62 -20.58 24.00
CA ALA A 73 30.74 -21.37 23.50
C ALA A 73 30.86 -22.75 24.19
N GLU A 74 30.58 -22.82 25.48
CA GLU A 74 30.60 -24.08 26.24
C GLU A 74 29.42 -24.99 25.88
N ALA A 75 28.22 -24.43 25.76
CA ALA A 75 27.03 -25.17 25.34
C ALA A 75 27.18 -25.72 23.91
N LEU A 76 27.73 -24.91 22.99
CA LEU A 76 28.05 -25.34 21.62
C LEU A 76 29.02 -26.53 21.61
N LYS A 77 30.04 -26.51 22.48
CA LYS A 77 30.99 -27.62 22.59
C LYS A 77 30.30 -28.88 23.09
N ALA A 78 29.44 -28.76 24.09
CA ALA A 78 28.70 -29.90 24.65
C ALA A 78 27.79 -30.58 23.63
N ILE A 79 27.13 -29.83 22.74
CA ILE A 79 26.26 -30.41 21.71
C ILE A 79 27.01 -30.98 20.51
N LYS A 80 28.20 -30.45 20.18
CA LYS A 80 29.07 -31.00 19.13
C LYS A 80 29.64 -32.38 19.45
N GLU A 81 29.70 -32.72 20.72
CA GLU A 81 30.16 -34.02 21.22
C GLU A 81 29.02 -35.07 21.28
N LEU A 82 27.77 -34.70 20.95
CA LEU A 82 26.63 -35.61 20.91
C LEU A 82 26.59 -36.42 19.60
N ASP A 83 26.31 -37.71 19.71
CA ASP A 83 26.08 -38.62 18.59
C ASP A 83 24.57 -38.67 18.25
N LEU A 84 24.07 -37.65 17.55
CA LEU A 84 22.69 -37.58 17.05
C LEU A 84 22.60 -38.23 15.66
N LYS A 85 21.60 -39.10 15.47
CA LYS A 85 21.21 -39.68 14.18
C LYS A 85 20.48 -38.68 13.29
N ALA A 86 19.74 -37.75 13.89
CA ALA A 86 19.07 -36.69 13.15
C ALA A 86 20.10 -35.72 12.53
N ALA A 87 19.84 -35.26 11.30
CA ALA A 87 20.65 -34.21 10.69
C ALA A 87 20.57 -32.94 11.55
N HIS A 88 21.72 -32.36 11.87
CA HIS A 88 21.80 -31.19 12.74
C HIS A 88 22.92 -30.22 12.31
N MET A 89 22.76 -28.96 12.70
CA MET A 89 23.77 -27.92 12.55
C MET A 89 23.73 -26.94 13.73
N GLU A 90 24.91 -26.45 14.11
CA GLU A 90 25.07 -25.59 15.28
C GLU A 90 26.11 -24.49 15.07
N PHE A 91 25.76 -23.26 15.45
CA PHE A 91 26.62 -22.09 15.29
C PHE A 91 26.33 -21.01 16.34
N LEU A 92 27.27 -20.08 16.50
CA LEU A 92 27.10 -18.89 17.33
C LEU A 92 26.97 -17.65 16.46
N MET A 93 26.15 -16.71 16.92
CA MET A 93 26.07 -15.37 16.36
C MET A 93 27.35 -14.57 16.68
N LEU A 94 27.66 -13.56 15.87
CA LEU A 94 28.76 -12.64 16.16
C LEU A 94 28.40 -11.65 17.29
N PRO A 95 29.38 -11.19 18.09
CA PRO A 95 29.16 -10.11 19.06
C PRO A 95 28.60 -8.86 18.39
N GLY A 96 27.53 -8.28 18.95
CA GLY A 96 26.81 -7.12 18.39
C GLY A 96 25.52 -7.46 17.63
N CYS A 97 25.26 -8.75 17.36
CA CYS A 97 23.97 -9.26 16.84
C CYS A 97 23.46 -10.43 17.68
N ASN A 98 23.40 -10.23 19.00
CA ASN A 98 23.13 -11.23 20.02
C ASN A 98 21.70 -11.13 20.60
N GLY A 99 21.29 -12.12 21.41
CA GLY A 99 19.94 -12.21 21.99
C GLY A 99 19.04 -13.30 21.37
N ARG A 100 18.00 -13.70 22.12
CA ARG A 100 17.05 -14.78 21.76
C ARG A 100 16.41 -14.55 20.40
N GLY A 101 15.90 -13.33 20.16
CA GLY A 101 15.27 -12.95 18.90
C GLY A 101 16.23 -13.00 17.71
N ALA A 102 17.50 -12.63 17.89
CA ALA A 102 18.51 -12.76 16.83
C ALA A 102 18.76 -14.23 16.45
N SER A 103 18.83 -15.14 17.43
CA SER A 103 18.95 -16.58 17.16
C SER A 103 17.70 -17.14 16.47
N ILE A 104 16.51 -16.77 16.94
CA ILE A 104 15.24 -17.17 16.30
C ILE A 104 15.17 -16.66 14.87
N ARG A 105 15.60 -15.41 14.61
CA ARG A 105 15.72 -14.88 13.24
C ARG A 105 16.58 -15.74 12.35
N ALA A 106 17.77 -16.11 12.85
CA ALA A 106 18.72 -16.89 12.08
C ALA A 106 18.12 -18.25 11.71
N ILE A 107 17.43 -18.88 12.66
CA ILE A 107 16.69 -20.13 12.44
C ILE A 107 15.57 -19.93 11.41
N MET A 108 14.74 -18.89 11.55
CA MET A 108 13.66 -18.58 10.60
C MET A 108 14.17 -18.34 9.19
N GLU A 109 15.24 -17.56 9.01
CA GLU A 109 15.81 -17.30 7.69
C GLU A 109 16.41 -18.56 7.05
N LEU A 110 16.97 -19.47 7.85
CA LEU A 110 17.42 -20.78 7.36
C LEU A 110 16.24 -21.70 7.03
N ALA A 111 15.18 -21.70 7.84
CA ALA A 111 13.96 -22.46 7.56
C ALA A 111 13.25 -21.96 6.29
N ASN A 112 13.21 -20.64 6.08
CA ASN A 112 12.72 -20.01 4.86
C ASN A 112 13.58 -20.40 3.65
N LEU A 113 14.91 -20.34 3.77
CA LEU A 113 15.83 -20.77 2.73
C LEU A 113 15.65 -22.25 2.32
N LEU A 114 15.22 -23.09 3.27
CA LEU A 114 14.95 -24.50 3.09
C LEU A 114 13.50 -24.80 2.67
N GLU A 115 12.64 -23.77 2.54
CA GLU A 115 11.22 -23.92 2.22
C GLU A 115 10.51 -24.90 3.19
N SER A 116 10.78 -24.75 4.49
CA SER A 116 10.44 -25.74 5.53
C SER A 116 9.55 -25.20 6.64
N ASP A 117 8.69 -26.07 7.19
CA ASP A 117 7.96 -25.79 8.44
C ASP A 117 8.96 -25.62 9.59
N LEU A 118 8.62 -24.81 10.59
CA LEU A 118 9.52 -24.50 11.69
C LEU A 118 8.89 -24.86 13.04
N VAL A 119 9.59 -25.66 13.84
CA VAL A 119 9.29 -25.84 15.27
C VAL A 119 10.39 -25.19 16.08
N LEU A 120 10.05 -24.23 16.92
CA LEU A 120 10.96 -23.57 17.85
C LEU A 120 10.79 -24.19 19.24
N LEU A 121 11.89 -24.62 19.85
CA LEU A 121 11.91 -25.19 21.20
C LEU A 121 12.90 -24.45 22.09
N ALA A 122 12.52 -24.19 23.34
CA ALA A 122 13.41 -23.57 24.32
C ALA A 122 14.50 -24.54 24.82
N ALA A 123 15.74 -24.06 24.94
CA ALA A 123 16.89 -24.86 25.39
C ALA A 123 16.86 -25.25 26.88
N ASP A 124 15.97 -24.66 27.67
CA ASP A 124 15.86 -24.83 29.13
C ASP A 124 14.70 -25.76 29.55
N LEU A 125 14.12 -26.53 28.63
CA LEU A 125 13.08 -27.51 28.95
C LEU A 125 13.64 -28.71 29.74
N VAL A 126 13.46 -28.71 31.06
CA VAL A 126 13.93 -29.79 31.95
C VAL A 126 12.96 -30.99 31.94
N GLY A 127 13.36 -32.10 31.31
CA GLY A 127 12.54 -33.32 31.27
C GLY A 127 12.51 -34.12 32.59
N GLY A 128 11.31 -34.49 33.04
CA GLY A 128 11.02 -35.40 34.16
C GLY A 128 9.70 -36.16 33.91
N LYS A 129 9.24 -37.03 34.84
CA LYS A 129 7.92 -37.68 34.70
C LYS A 129 6.81 -36.62 34.76
N GLY A 130 6.22 -36.26 33.62
CA GLY A 130 5.15 -35.27 33.50
C GLY A 130 5.59 -33.80 33.55
N THR A 131 6.90 -33.51 33.47
CA THR A 131 7.44 -32.14 33.49
C THR A 131 8.40 -31.92 32.32
N GLY A 132 8.37 -30.72 31.72
CA GLY A 132 9.24 -30.32 30.60
C GLY A 132 8.94 -31.02 29.27
N LEU A 133 9.90 -30.99 28.35
CA LEU A 133 9.74 -31.58 27.01
C LEU A 133 9.73 -33.11 27.09
N GLN A 134 8.74 -33.74 26.46
CA GLN A 134 8.66 -35.18 26.24
C GLN A 134 8.70 -35.46 24.73
N PRO A 135 9.15 -36.65 24.29
CA PRO A 135 9.20 -37.02 22.87
C PRO A 135 7.86 -36.81 22.13
N GLU A 136 6.72 -37.14 22.76
CA GLU A 136 5.38 -36.97 22.20
C GLU A 136 5.00 -35.50 21.95
N HIS A 137 5.52 -34.56 22.73
CA HIS A 137 5.20 -33.13 22.58
C HIS A 137 5.68 -32.56 21.24
N VAL A 138 6.79 -33.09 20.70
CA VAL A 138 7.30 -32.70 19.38
C VAL A 138 6.25 -33.00 18.31
N LYS A 139 5.62 -34.17 18.39
CA LYS A 139 4.55 -34.57 17.49
C LYS A 139 3.32 -33.67 17.62
N HIS A 140 2.89 -33.37 18.84
CA HIS A 140 1.69 -32.56 19.09
C HIS A 140 1.81 -31.12 18.57
N LEU A 141 3.04 -30.59 18.50
CA LEU A 141 3.30 -29.28 17.89
C LEU A 141 3.29 -29.33 16.36
N ILE A 142 3.74 -30.43 15.75
CA ILE A 142 3.88 -30.57 14.29
C ILE A 142 2.54 -30.88 13.61
N GLU A 143 1.69 -31.71 14.20
CA GLU A 143 0.46 -32.17 13.54
C GLU A 143 -0.49 -31.02 13.14
N PRO A 144 -0.76 -30.01 14.00
CA PRO A 144 -1.69 -28.94 13.65
C PRO A 144 -1.23 -28.08 12.45
N ILE A 145 0.09 -27.82 12.31
CA ILE A 145 0.60 -27.04 11.16
C ILE A 145 0.57 -27.82 9.84
N ARG A 146 0.54 -29.15 9.89
CA ARG A 146 0.34 -30.01 8.71
C ARG A 146 -1.12 -30.06 8.26
N GLU A 147 -2.03 -29.66 9.14
CA GLU A 147 -3.45 -29.52 8.82
C GLU A 147 -3.75 -28.07 8.43
N GLU A 148 -4.61 -27.38 9.17
CA GLU A 148 -5.12 -26.06 8.79
C GLU A 148 -4.48 -24.88 9.53
N TYR A 149 -3.64 -25.11 10.55
CA TYR A 149 -3.10 -24.02 11.38
C TYR A 149 -1.78 -23.47 10.83
N ASP A 150 -1.54 -22.19 11.08
CA ASP A 150 -0.33 -21.50 10.62
C ASP A 150 0.65 -21.25 11.78
N LEU A 151 0.11 -21.00 12.99
CA LEU A 151 0.86 -20.81 14.22
C LEU A 151 0.28 -21.71 15.33
N VAL A 152 1.15 -22.46 15.98
CA VAL A 152 0.86 -23.30 17.14
C VAL A 152 1.62 -22.74 18.33
N LEU A 153 0.89 -22.41 19.38
CA LEU A 153 1.43 -21.90 20.63
C LEU A 153 1.43 -23.03 21.66
N ALA A 154 2.59 -23.39 22.21
CA ALA A 154 2.61 -24.28 23.35
C ALA A 154 2.02 -23.56 24.58
N SER A 155 1.20 -24.26 25.35
CA SER A 155 0.72 -23.78 26.65
C SER A 155 1.18 -24.74 27.75
N PHE A 156 1.66 -24.18 28.86
CA PHE A 156 2.06 -24.97 30.02
C PHE A 156 1.17 -24.66 31.22
N ARG A 157 0.89 -25.69 32.03
CA ARG A 157 0.38 -25.49 33.38
C ARG A 157 1.51 -24.95 34.26
N ARG A 158 1.16 -23.94 35.04
CA ARG A 158 2.05 -23.18 35.91
C ARG A 158 1.37 -22.98 37.25
N GLN A 159 2.15 -22.81 38.31
CA GLN A 159 1.60 -22.44 39.61
C GLN A 159 0.99 -21.03 39.58
N TYR A 160 0.12 -20.73 40.53
CA TYR A 160 -0.62 -19.46 40.54
C TYR A 160 0.28 -18.21 40.67
N TYR A 161 1.54 -18.35 41.12
CA TYR A 161 2.54 -17.29 41.24
C TYR A 161 3.64 -17.33 40.16
N GLU A 162 3.58 -18.28 39.22
CA GLU A 162 4.48 -18.35 38.06
C GLU A 162 3.89 -17.59 36.85
N ASP A 163 4.75 -17.14 35.93
CA ASP A 163 4.38 -16.42 34.70
C ASP A 163 3.43 -15.22 34.92
N LEU A 164 3.67 -14.47 35.99
CA LEU A 164 2.88 -13.29 36.29
C LEU A 164 3.07 -12.18 35.25
N LEU A 165 4.19 -12.17 34.50
CA LEU A 165 4.40 -11.26 33.38
C LEU A 165 3.32 -11.42 32.32
N SER A 166 3.10 -12.65 31.83
CA SER A 166 2.08 -12.89 30.82
C SER A 166 0.68 -12.63 31.35
N ARG A 167 0.40 -13.07 32.57
CA ARG A 167 -0.94 -13.03 33.15
C ARG A 167 -1.37 -11.62 33.60
N LEU A 168 -0.43 -10.78 34.03
CA LEU A 168 -0.71 -9.45 34.55
C LEU A 168 -0.41 -8.32 33.56
N PHE A 169 0.33 -8.57 32.48
CA PHE A 169 0.72 -7.51 31.54
C PHE A 169 0.45 -7.87 30.08
N LEU A 170 1.19 -8.83 29.51
CA LEU A 170 1.15 -9.08 28.07
C LEU A 170 -0.19 -9.66 27.58
N GLY A 171 -0.73 -10.66 28.27
CA GLY A 171 -2.00 -11.31 27.93
C GLY A 171 -3.19 -10.33 27.89
N PRO A 172 -3.40 -9.50 28.93
CA PRO A 172 -4.41 -8.44 28.89
C PRO A 172 -4.25 -7.47 27.70
N LEU A 173 -3.03 -7.06 27.36
CA LEU A 173 -2.78 -6.16 26.22
C LEU A 173 -3.08 -6.83 24.87
N LEU A 174 -2.70 -8.10 24.70
CA LEU A 174 -3.07 -8.88 23.52
C LEU A 174 -4.59 -9.03 23.39
N GLU A 175 -5.31 -9.22 24.50
CA GLU A 175 -6.76 -9.32 24.48
C GLU A 175 -7.44 -7.97 24.16
N VAL A 176 -6.95 -6.87 24.71
CA VAL A 176 -7.50 -5.51 24.51
C VAL A 176 -7.28 -5.00 23.09
N PHE A 177 -6.05 -5.09 22.58
CA PHE A 177 -5.66 -4.50 21.31
C PHE A 177 -5.82 -5.47 20.15
N TYR A 178 -5.53 -6.76 20.34
CA TYR A 178 -5.56 -7.73 19.26
C TYR A 178 -6.78 -8.65 19.29
N GLY A 179 -7.57 -8.64 20.37
CA GLY A 179 -8.79 -9.43 20.49
C GLY A 179 -8.56 -10.92 20.75
N PHE A 180 -7.34 -11.33 21.13
CA PHE A 180 -6.99 -12.72 21.38
C PHE A 180 -6.66 -12.96 22.86
N LYS A 181 -7.36 -13.92 23.48
CA LYS A 181 -7.02 -14.42 24.81
C LYS A 181 -6.09 -15.63 24.66
N ILE A 182 -4.79 -15.42 24.83
CA ILE A 182 -3.74 -16.45 24.75
C ILE A 182 -3.32 -16.86 26.17
N SER A 183 -3.12 -18.17 26.38
CA SER A 183 -2.92 -18.76 27.71
C SER A 183 -1.47 -18.66 28.20
N ASP A 184 -0.50 -18.79 27.30
CA ASP A 184 0.95 -18.70 27.58
C ASP A 184 1.71 -18.05 26.39
N PRO A 185 1.61 -16.70 26.24
CA PRO A 185 2.16 -15.98 25.09
C PRO A 185 3.70 -15.90 25.05
N ILE A 186 4.40 -16.35 26.10
CA ILE A 186 5.87 -16.37 26.18
C ILE A 186 6.41 -17.77 26.46
N SER A 187 5.64 -18.81 26.15
CA SER A 187 6.01 -20.21 26.41
C SER A 187 7.37 -20.58 25.81
N GLY A 188 7.76 -19.87 24.76
CA GLY A 188 9.03 -20.00 24.06
C GLY A 188 9.09 -21.21 23.15
N ASN A 189 7.95 -21.86 22.91
CA ASN A 189 7.80 -23.06 22.12
C ASN A 189 6.66 -22.90 21.12
N TYR A 190 7.00 -23.01 19.83
CA TYR A 190 6.09 -22.67 18.74
C TYR A 190 6.22 -23.67 17.61
N ALA A 191 5.14 -23.88 16.87
CA ALA A 191 5.23 -24.42 15.51
C ALA A 191 4.66 -23.39 14.53
N VAL A 192 5.37 -23.17 13.44
CA VAL A 192 5.10 -22.14 12.45
C VAL A 192 5.12 -22.84 11.10
N SER A 193 4.02 -22.79 10.37
CA SER A 193 4.01 -23.34 9.02
C SER A 193 4.92 -22.53 8.10
N HIS A 194 5.48 -23.16 7.07
CA HIS A 194 6.41 -22.50 6.14
C HIS A 194 5.83 -21.19 5.57
N ASP A 195 4.54 -21.15 5.22
CA ASP A 195 3.83 -19.96 4.70
C ASP A 195 3.98 -18.75 5.65
N LEU A 196 3.89 -19.01 6.95
CA LEU A 196 4.01 -17.98 7.99
C LEU A 196 5.48 -17.65 8.31
N VAL A 197 6.40 -18.60 8.15
CA VAL A 197 7.84 -18.32 8.22
C VAL A 197 8.23 -17.36 7.10
N GLU A 198 7.74 -17.57 5.87
CA GLU A 198 7.98 -16.67 4.73
C GLU A 198 7.41 -15.27 5.01
N ASP A 199 6.20 -15.17 5.56
CA ASP A 199 5.61 -13.89 5.97
C ASP A 199 6.44 -13.18 7.04
N PHE A 200 6.91 -13.90 8.07
CA PHE A 200 7.80 -13.34 9.08
C PHE A 200 9.12 -12.88 8.46
N CYS A 201 9.69 -13.66 7.53
CA CYS A 201 10.91 -13.31 6.80
C CYS A 201 10.71 -12.08 5.88
N THR A 202 9.51 -11.86 5.35
CA THR A 202 9.19 -10.67 4.55
C THR A 202 8.98 -9.44 5.45
N ASP A 203 8.36 -9.64 6.61
CA ASP A 203 8.14 -8.60 7.61
C ASP A 203 9.41 -8.24 8.41
N LEU A 204 10.57 -8.87 8.11
CA LEU A 204 11.87 -8.51 8.71
C LEU A 204 12.24 -7.03 8.48
N LYS A 205 11.65 -6.36 7.48
CA LYS A 205 11.78 -4.90 7.31
C LYS A 205 11.24 -4.08 8.50
N PHE A 206 10.34 -4.67 9.31
CA PHE A 206 9.83 -4.10 10.54
C PHE A 206 10.58 -4.57 11.79
N TRP A 207 11.74 -5.23 11.61
CA TRP A 207 12.61 -5.61 12.70
C TRP A 207 13.21 -4.36 13.33
N SER A 208 13.08 -4.24 14.64
CA SER A 208 13.72 -3.19 15.41
C SER A 208 14.69 -3.81 16.43
N ASP A 209 15.46 -2.97 17.12
CA ASP A 209 16.33 -3.44 18.19
C ASP A 209 15.53 -4.22 19.27
N LEU A 210 14.24 -3.90 19.44
CA LEU A 210 13.34 -4.52 20.40
C LEU A 210 13.01 -6.00 20.09
N THR A 211 13.10 -6.41 18.82
CA THR A 211 12.84 -7.81 18.42
C THR A 211 14.10 -8.67 18.44
N ARG A 212 15.28 -8.13 18.79
CA ARG A 212 16.52 -8.93 18.97
C ARG A 212 16.53 -9.71 20.29
N GLY A 213 15.83 -9.20 21.31
CA GLY A 213 15.71 -9.80 22.64
C GLY A 213 14.46 -10.68 22.79
N PHE A 214 13.70 -10.45 23.87
CA PHE A 214 12.48 -11.20 24.18
C PHE A 214 11.21 -10.69 23.47
N GLY A 215 11.28 -9.53 22.79
CA GLY A 215 10.18 -9.01 21.99
C GLY A 215 9.77 -9.88 20.79
N ILE A 216 10.59 -10.87 20.42
CA ILE A 216 10.32 -11.78 19.30
C ILE A 216 9.05 -12.64 19.49
N ASP A 217 8.79 -13.09 20.71
CA ASP A 217 7.66 -13.94 21.05
C ASP A 217 6.30 -13.22 20.78
N PRO A 218 6.01 -12.04 21.39
CA PRO A 218 4.82 -11.28 21.04
C PRO A 218 4.85 -10.70 19.62
N TRP A 219 6.01 -10.53 19.00
CA TRP A 219 6.08 -10.12 17.60
C TRP A 219 5.46 -11.16 16.68
N MET A 220 5.84 -12.43 16.78
CA MET A 220 5.25 -13.51 15.98
C MET A 220 3.73 -13.57 16.17
N ILE A 221 3.25 -13.45 17.41
CA ILE A 221 1.83 -13.50 17.75
C ILE A 221 1.07 -12.33 17.12
N THR A 222 1.52 -11.09 17.34
CA THR A 222 0.84 -9.90 16.81
C THR A 222 0.82 -9.88 15.29
N ARG A 223 1.91 -10.29 14.63
CA ARG A 223 1.96 -10.42 13.16
C ARG A 223 0.98 -11.47 12.65
N ALA A 224 0.95 -12.66 13.24
CA ALA A 224 0.00 -13.71 12.87
C ALA A 224 -1.47 -13.24 12.99
N ILE A 225 -1.80 -12.51 14.07
CA ILE A 225 -3.16 -11.98 14.28
C ILE A 225 -3.52 -10.92 13.24
N VAL A 226 -2.65 -9.94 13.00
CA VAL A 226 -2.88 -8.85 12.04
C VAL A 226 -3.01 -9.38 10.62
N GLN A 227 -2.22 -10.39 10.26
CA GLN A 227 -2.28 -11.09 8.98
C GLN A 227 -3.43 -12.11 8.89
N ARG A 228 -4.26 -12.24 9.95
CA ARG A 228 -5.44 -13.13 10.01
C ARG A 228 -5.11 -14.62 9.82
N LYS A 229 -3.96 -15.05 10.33
CA LYS A 229 -3.51 -16.44 10.30
C LYS A 229 -4.29 -17.31 11.30
N LYS A 230 -4.34 -18.61 11.05
CA LYS A 230 -5.01 -19.58 11.94
C LYS A 230 -4.07 -19.97 13.09
N ILE A 231 -4.53 -19.78 14.32
CA ILE A 231 -3.73 -19.97 15.53
C ILE A 231 -4.42 -21.00 16.43
N CYS A 232 -3.66 -21.99 16.92
CA CYS A 232 -4.12 -22.90 17.97
C CYS A 232 -3.14 -22.96 19.15
N GLU A 233 -3.63 -23.47 20.28
CA GLU A 233 -2.84 -23.78 21.47
C GLU A 233 -2.75 -25.31 21.67
N VAL A 234 -1.55 -25.76 22.04
CA VAL A 234 -1.28 -27.17 22.39
C VAL A 234 -0.78 -27.24 23.83
N PRO A 235 -1.50 -27.92 24.74
CA PRO A 235 -1.08 -28.07 26.14
C PRO A 235 0.03 -29.11 26.28
N LEU A 236 1.23 -28.69 26.73
CA LEU A 236 2.43 -29.54 26.85
C LEU A 236 2.75 -29.96 28.30
N GLY A 237 1.75 -29.97 29.19
CA GLY A 237 1.91 -30.38 30.57
C GLY A 237 2.47 -29.28 31.48
N PHE A 238 3.39 -29.63 32.40
CA PHE A 238 3.88 -28.74 33.46
C PHE A 238 5.30 -28.24 33.22
N LYS A 239 5.54 -26.94 33.45
CA LYS A 239 6.86 -26.28 33.36
C LYS A 239 7.17 -25.53 34.65
N THR A 240 8.31 -25.82 35.27
CA THR A 240 8.87 -25.05 36.39
C THR A 240 9.89 -24.05 35.87
N GLU A 241 9.87 -22.82 36.38
CA GLU A 241 10.81 -21.77 35.96
C GLU A 241 11.46 -21.09 37.16
N GLU A 242 12.77 -21.31 37.37
CA GLU A 242 13.58 -20.57 38.33
C GLU A 242 14.19 -19.34 37.64
N ALA A 243 13.42 -18.25 37.51
CA ALA A 243 13.92 -16.99 36.98
C ALA A 243 14.42 -16.08 38.10
N SER A 244 15.66 -15.55 37.97
CA SER A 244 16.14 -14.50 38.86
C SER A 244 15.36 -13.20 38.66
N LEU A 245 15.29 -12.36 39.69
CA LEU A 245 14.62 -11.06 39.61
C LEU A 245 15.22 -10.16 38.50
N ASP A 246 16.54 -10.22 38.31
CA ASP A 246 17.22 -9.44 37.27
C ASP A 246 16.83 -9.90 35.86
N LYS A 247 16.72 -11.21 35.62
CA LYS A 247 16.22 -11.75 34.35
C LYS A 247 14.78 -11.27 34.10
N MET A 248 13.91 -11.36 35.12
CA MET A 248 12.50 -10.94 34.99
C MET A 248 12.36 -9.46 34.60
N LYS A 249 13.11 -8.56 35.26
CA LYS A 249 13.10 -7.12 34.91
C LYS A 249 13.54 -6.88 33.47
N HIS A 250 14.61 -7.56 33.03
CA HIS A 250 15.10 -7.42 31.66
C HIS A 250 14.08 -7.91 30.63
N VAL A 251 13.49 -9.09 30.84
CA VAL A 251 12.43 -9.64 29.97
C VAL A 251 11.21 -8.73 29.94
N PHE A 252 10.78 -8.20 31.09
CA PHE A 252 9.65 -7.27 31.17
C PHE A 252 9.91 -6.00 30.35
N LYS A 253 11.09 -5.40 30.49
CA LYS A 253 11.46 -4.18 29.78
C LYS A 253 11.42 -4.37 28.26
N ASP A 254 12.05 -5.44 27.77
CA ASP A 254 12.04 -5.81 26.35
C ASP A 254 10.62 -6.01 25.81
N LEU A 255 9.77 -6.74 26.55
CA LEU A 255 8.40 -7.01 26.15
C LEU A 255 7.52 -5.75 26.19
N ALA A 256 7.71 -4.87 27.17
CA ALA A 256 7.00 -3.60 27.28
C ALA A 256 7.36 -2.66 26.12
N GLY A 257 8.66 -2.49 25.84
CA GLY A 257 9.11 -1.70 24.69
C GLY A 257 8.53 -2.24 23.38
N PHE A 258 8.58 -3.57 23.20
CA PHE A 258 8.02 -4.20 22.01
C PHE A 258 6.51 -3.97 21.87
N ILE A 259 5.72 -4.30 22.90
CA ILE A 259 4.25 -4.27 22.77
C ILE A 259 3.73 -2.85 22.58
N PHE A 260 4.41 -1.83 23.12
CA PHE A 260 4.04 -0.43 22.92
C PHE A 260 4.26 -0.01 21.46
N GLU A 261 5.42 -0.34 20.88
CA GLU A 261 5.67 -0.11 19.46
C GLU A 261 4.72 -0.90 18.57
N ALA A 262 4.36 -2.14 18.96
CA ALA A 262 3.36 -2.92 18.23
C ALA A 262 1.96 -2.27 18.27
N ILE A 263 1.51 -1.79 19.44
CA ILE A 263 0.23 -1.06 19.58
C ILE A 263 0.23 0.19 18.70
N LYS A 264 1.33 0.95 18.66
CA LYS A 264 1.46 2.13 17.81
C LYS A 264 1.44 1.76 16.31
N ARG A 265 2.20 0.75 15.91
CA ARG A 265 2.26 0.23 14.54
C ARG A 265 0.89 -0.22 14.04
N ASP A 266 0.14 -0.92 14.88
CA ASP A 266 -1.11 -1.58 14.51
C ASP A 266 -2.36 -0.73 14.85
N GLU A 267 -2.22 0.60 14.99
CA GLU A 267 -3.33 1.53 15.32
C GLU A 267 -4.59 1.29 14.50
N GLU A 268 -4.41 1.17 13.18
CA GLU A 268 -5.54 1.02 12.26
C GLU A 268 -6.32 -0.28 12.51
N PHE A 269 -5.64 -1.35 12.90
CA PHE A 269 -6.25 -2.64 13.18
C PHE A 269 -7.18 -2.53 14.38
N TRP A 270 -6.67 -2.08 15.53
CA TRP A 270 -7.45 -2.09 16.77
C TRP A 270 -8.45 -0.94 16.89
N ARG A 271 -8.29 0.14 16.11
CA ARG A 271 -9.22 1.28 16.05
C ARG A 271 -10.46 1.00 15.19
N LYS A 272 -10.29 0.30 14.06
CA LYS A 272 -11.39 0.04 13.09
C LYS A 272 -12.14 -1.26 13.37
N VAL A 273 -11.48 -2.27 13.93
CA VAL A 273 -12.09 -3.59 14.15
C VAL A 273 -12.98 -3.55 15.39
N ARG A 274 -14.25 -3.93 15.24
CA ARG A 274 -15.10 -4.24 16.38
C ARG A 274 -14.43 -5.38 17.15
N LEU A 275 -14.15 -5.16 18.44
CA LEU A 275 -13.47 -6.16 19.28
C LEU A 275 -14.31 -7.45 19.35
N ILE A 276 -13.93 -8.44 18.55
CA ILE A 276 -14.44 -9.81 18.65
C ILE A 276 -13.37 -10.60 19.40
N ARG A 277 -13.68 -10.95 20.65
CA ARG A 277 -12.78 -11.73 21.49
C ARG A 277 -12.73 -13.17 20.98
N LYS A 278 -11.54 -13.62 20.61
CA LYS A 278 -11.26 -14.98 20.17
C LYS A 278 -10.38 -15.69 21.18
N THR A 279 -10.54 -17.00 21.26
CA THR A 279 -9.61 -17.91 21.92
C THR A 279 -9.07 -18.83 20.84
N PRO A 280 -7.76 -19.10 20.80
CA PRO A 280 -7.22 -20.11 19.89
C PRO A 280 -7.93 -21.46 20.08
N ASP A 281 -8.02 -22.25 19.01
CA ASP A 281 -8.50 -23.62 19.11
C ASP A 281 -7.53 -24.44 19.97
N ILE A 282 -8.04 -25.42 20.72
CA ILE A 282 -7.23 -26.31 21.56
C ILE A 282 -7.24 -27.69 20.90
N CYS A 283 -6.10 -28.10 20.34
CA CYS A 283 -6.02 -29.30 19.50
C CYS A 283 -5.97 -30.63 20.27
N GLU A 284 -5.80 -30.60 21.61
CA GLU A 284 -5.73 -31.80 22.44
C GLU A 284 -6.46 -31.67 23.78
N LYS A 285 -6.89 -32.81 24.36
CA LYS A 285 -7.44 -32.84 25.72
C LYS A 285 -6.29 -32.79 26.73
N GLU A 286 -6.36 -31.85 27.67
CA GLU A 286 -5.43 -31.77 28.80
C GLU A 286 -5.39 -33.11 29.57
N PRO A 287 -4.21 -33.75 29.71
CA PRO A 287 -4.05 -34.85 30.65
C PRO A 287 -4.10 -34.32 32.10
N PHE A 288 -4.63 -35.12 33.03
CA PHE A 288 -4.70 -34.75 34.44
C PHE A 288 -3.32 -34.90 35.12
N TRP A 289 -2.76 -33.80 35.61
CA TRP A 289 -1.46 -33.78 36.32
C TRP A 289 -1.59 -33.09 37.68
N GLU A 290 -0.97 -33.66 38.72
CA GLU A 290 -0.80 -32.99 40.02
C GLU A 290 0.29 -31.92 39.90
N THR A 291 -0.02 -30.68 40.28
CA THR A 291 0.92 -29.55 40.21
C THR A 291 1.80 -29.53 41.47
N PRO A 292 3.11 -29.76 41.41
CA PRO A 292 3.97 -29.81 42.59
C PRO A 292 4.07 -28.44 43.27
N LEU A 293 3.82 -28.39 44.59
CA LEU A 293 3.84 -27.17 45.39
C LEU A 293 5.29 -26.72 45.65
N LEU A 294 5.69 -25.58 45.06
CA LEU A 294 6.92 -24.87 45.41
C LEU A 294 6.58 -23.62 46.24
N PRO A 295 7.51 -23.08 47.05
CA PRO A 295 7.26 -21.84 47.79
C PRO A 295 7.28 -20.61 46.85
N PRO A 296 6.39 -19.62 47.07
CA PRO A 296 6.41 -18.37 46.29
C PRO A 296 7.65 -17.51 46.62
N PRO A 297 8.08 -16.62 45.70
CA PRO A 297 9.18 -15.68 45.94
C PRO A 297 8.82 -14.61 46.98
N GLU A 298 9.80 -14.16 47.77
CA GLU A 298 9.59 -13.16 48.85
C GLU A 298 9.24 -11.76 48.31
N SER A 299 8.12 -11.20 48.78
CA SER A 299 7.61 -9.86 48.41
C SER A 299 8.55 -8.68 48.76
N ARG A 300 9.40 -8.83 49.80
CA ARG A 300 10.26 -7.75 50.34
C ARG A 300 11.28 -7.17 49.37
N ALA A 301 11.83 -7.99 48.47
CA ALA A 301 12.78 -7.52 47.47
C ALA A 301 12.08 -6.64 46.43
N LEU A 302 10.92 -7.09 45.96
CA LEU A 302 10.09 -6.41 44.97
C LEU A 302 9.62 -5.02 45.46
N ILE A 303 9.19 -4.92 46.74
CA ILE A 303 8.77 -3.65 47.35
C ILE A 303 9.91 -2.64 47.38
N ARG A 304 11.13 -3.06 47.75
CA ARG A 304 12.31 -2.18 47.76
C ARG A 304 12.68 -1.70 46.36
N HIS A 305 12.61 -2.59 45.35
CA HIS A 305 12.86 -2.21 43.97
C HIS A 305 11.85 -1.19 43.45
N PHE A 306 10.56 -1.39 43.75
CA PHE A 306 9.52 -0.43 43.41
C PHE A 306 9.72 0.91 44.10
N ALA A 307 9.96 0.94 45.42
CA ALA A 307 10.15 2.19 46.16
C ALA A 307 11.35 3.00 45.64
N ASN A 308 12.49 2.34 45.39
CA ASN A 308 13.67 2.99 44.84
C ASN A 308 13.44 3.48 43.41
N GLY A 309 12.83 2.65 42.55
CA GLY A 309 12.53 3.03 41.17
C GLY A 309 11.48 4.15 41.08
N PHE A 310 10.47 4.16 41.95
CA PHE A 310 9.50 5.25 42.04
C PHE A 310 10.16 6.57 42.40
N LEU A 311 11.09 6.58 43.36
CA LEU A 311 11.86 7.77 43.72
C LEU A 311 12.77 8.24 42.58
N GLN A 312 13.46 7.31 41.92
CA GLN A 312 14.36 7.60 40.81
C GLN A 312 13.62 8.19 39.61
N TYR A 313 12.48 7.60 39.24
CA TYR A 313 11.70 7.96 38.05
C TYR A 313 10.44 8.78 38.40
N ARG A 314 10.45 9.47 39.55
CA ARG A 314 9.29 10.24 40.04
C ARG A 314 8.80 11.27 39.03
N ALA A 315 9.71 11.91 38.31
CA ALA A 315 9.38 12.90 37.28
C ALA A 315 8.59 12.28 36.11
N VAL A 316 8.99 11.08 35.66
CA VAL A 316 8.30 10.34 34.60
C VAL A 316 6.87 10.00 35.02
N PHE A 317 6.68 9.48 36.25
CA PHE A 317 5.34 9.19 36.75
C PHE A 317 4.48 10.46 36.91
N ALA A 318 5.08 11.56 37.38
CA ALA A 318 4.36 12.82 37.57
C ALA A 318 3.90 13.43 36.24
N ASP A 319 4.66 13.25 35.17
CA ASP A 319 4.30 13.74 33.83
C ASP A 319 3.32 12.79 33.12
N ALA A 320 3.50 11.48 33.27
CA ALA A 320 2.66 10.48 32.60
C ALA A 320 1.27 10.31 33.23
N CYS A 321 1.15 10.43 34.56
CA CYS A 321 -0.05 10.02 35.30
C CYS A 321 -0.93 11.21 35.75
N PRO A 322 -2.27 11.04 35.79
CA PRO A 322 -3.15 11.97 36.50
C PRO A 322 -2.81 12.05 38.00
N GLU A 323 -3.09 13.19 38.64
CA GLU A 323 -2.75 13.46 40.04
C GLU A 323 -3.24 12.38 41.01
N ALA A 324 -4.46 11.86 40.81
CA ALA A 324 -5.02 10.81 41.65
C ALA A 324 -4.24 9.48 41.53
N LEU A 325 -3.79 9.14 40.33
CA LEU A 325 -3.02 7.92 40.06
C LEU A 325 -1.60 8.05 40.61
N PHE A 326 -0.96 9.21 40.38
CA PHE A 326 0.35 9.53 40.94
C PHE A 326 0.34 9.43 42.48
N ALA A 327 -0.67 10.02 43.12
CA ALA A 327 -0.82 9.95 44.58
C ALA A 327 -1.06 8.51 45.08
N ALA A 328 -1.73 7.66 44.30
CA ALA A 328 -1.88 6.24 44.63
C ALA A 328 -0.53 5.51 44.60
N LEU A 329 0.29 5.74 43.56
CA LEU A 329 1.64 5.17 43.46
C LEU A 329 2.55 5.65 44.59
N GLU A 330 2.49 6.93 44.94
CA GLU A 330 3.28 7.52 46.03
C GLU A 330 2.91 6.91 47.40
N ARG A 331 1.62 6.67 47.65
CA ARG A 331 1.16 5.95 48.85
C ARG A 331 1.70 4.52 48.89
N SER A 332 1.63 3.79 47.77
CA SER A 332 2.16 2.42 47.69
C SER A 332 3.68 2.38 47.88
N ALA A 333 4.42 3.32 47.29
CA ALA A 333 5.89 3.39 47.40
C ALA A 333 6.35 3.75 48.82
N SER A 334 5.52 4.45 49.60
CA SER A 334 5.79 4.85 50.99
C SER A 334 5.31 3.83 52.03
N ALA A 335 4.59 2.78 51.61
CA ALA A 335 4.00 1.80 52.51
C ALA A 335 5.03 0.83 53.11
N GLN A 336 4.83 0.42 54.36
CA GLN A 336 5.62 -0.64 54.99
C GLN A 336 5.15 -2.02 54.54
N ASN A 337 5.99 -3.06 54.69
CA ASN A 337 5.75 -4.39 54.11
C ASN A 337 4.39 -5.05 54.44
N ARG A 338 3.77 -4.71 55.57
CA ARG A 338 2.44 -5.23 55.97
C ARG A 338 1.26 -4.42 55.43
N ASP A 339 1.49 -3.15 55.12
CA ASP A 339 0.47 -2.21 54.62
C ASP A 339 0.63 -1.96 53.11
N PHE A 340 1.56 -2.68 52.45
CA PHE A 340 1.83 -2.52 51.03
C PHE A 340 0.64 -2.98 50.19
N TYR A 341 0.06 -2.06 49.43
CA TYR A 341 -1.10 -2.31 48.59
C TYR A 341 -0.86 -1.71 47.21
N PHE A 342 -0.95 -2.55 46.16
CA PHE A 342 -0.89 -2.11 44.77
C PHE A 342 -1.84 -2.98 43.95
N ASP A 343 -3.07 -2.49 43.77
CA ASP A 343 -4.15 -3.22 43.13
C ASP A 343 -4.04 -3.29 41.59
N GLY A 344 -4.89 -4.14 41.01
CA GLY A 344 -4.95 -4.35 39.56
C GLY A 344 -5.55 -3.18 38.77
N GLU A 345 -6.36 -2.32 39.39
CA GLU A 345 -6.98 -1.15 38.75
C GLU A 345 -5.94 -0.04 38.53
N VAL A 346 -5.21 0.31 39.59
CA VAL A 346 -4.07 1.25 39.56
C VAL A 346 -3.05 0.79 38.52
N TRP A 347 -2.76 -0.52 38.47
CA TRP A 347 -1.86 -1.08 37.46
C TRP A 347 -2.39 -0.94 36.03
N ALA A 348 -3.65 -1.31 35.77
CA ALA A 348 -4.23 -1.20 34.44
C ALA A 348 -4.24 0.26 33.94
N ASN A 349 -4.63 1.20 34.81
CA ASN A 349 -4.64 2.62 34.50
C ASN A 349 -3.22 3.15 34.25
N LEU A 350 -2.25 2.77 35.08
CA LEU A 350 -0.85 3.13 34.89
C LEU A 350 -0.30 2.65 33.55
N VAL A 351 -0.57 1.39 33.18
CA VAL A 351 -0.11 0.85 31.90
C VAL A 351 -0.68 1.66 30.74
N TYR A 352 -1.98 2.01 30.76
CA TYR A 352 -2.57 2.86 29.73
C TYR A 352 -1.94 4.25 29.65
N ASP A 353 -1.72 4.91 30.79
CA ASP A 353 -1.12 6.24 30.83
C ASP A 353 0.35 6.22 30.40
N ILE A 354 1.10 5.17 30.73
CA ILE A 354 2.48 5.00 30.29
C ILE A 354 2.56 4.66 28.79
N ILE A 355 1.69 3.81 28.25
CA ILE A 355 1.59 3.59 26.78
C ILE A 355 1.35 4.93 26.08
N PHE A 356 0.43 5.72 26.64
CA PHE A 356 0.05 7.01 26.10
C PHE A 356 1.23 8.00 26.13
N HIS A 357 1.91 8.13 27.25
CA HIS A 357 3.08 8.99 27.41
C HIS A 357 4.25 8.55 26.50
N TYR A 358 4.54 7.25 26.44
CA TYR A 358 5.53 6.66 25.52
C TYR A 358 5.27 7.03 24.06
N SER A 359 4.00 7.12 23.67
CA SER A 359 3.60 7.34 22.28
C SER A 359 3.58 8.80 21.85
N PHE A 360 3.30 9.72 22.78
CA PHE A 360 3.00 11.13 22.47
C PHE A 360 3.89 12.15 23.19
N ALA A 361 4.90 11.75 23.96
CA ALA A 361 5.88 12.66 24.57
C ALA A 361 7.21 12.61 23.80
N PRO A 362 7.42 13.46 22.77
CA PRO A 362 8.61 13.39 21.92
C PRO A 362 9.92 13.74 22.65
N ASP A 363 9.83 14.53 23.72
CA ASP A 363 10.98 14.96 24.52
C ASP A 363 11.33 13.99 25.67
N ALA A 364 10.50 12.96 25.88
CA ALA A 364 10.72 11.99 26.95
C ALA A 364 11.69 10.89 26.53
N ASP A 365 12.62 10.53 27.42
CA ASP A 365 13.53 9.41 27.20
C ASP A 365 12.75 8.09 27.33
N ARG A 366 12.69 7.34 26.22
CA ARG A 366 11.96 6.07 26.14
C ARG A 366 12.53 5.03 27.09
N GLU A 367 13.84 5.03 27.33
CA GLU A 367 14.48 4.08 28.24
C GLU A 367 14.07 4.36 29.68
N ASP A 368 14.03 5.64 30.08
CA ASP A 368 13.56 6.04 31.42
C ASP A 368 12.09 5.67 31.64
N ILE A 369 11.24 5.80 30.61
CA ILE A 369 9.82 5.37 30.68
C ILE A 369 9.71 3.86 30.92
N LEU A 370 10.50 3.06 30.20
CA LEU A 370 10.47 1.60 30.32
C LEU A 370 11.07 1.13 31.65
N GLU A 371 12.11 1.78 32.17
CA GLU A 371 12.67 1.51 33.51
C GLU A 371 11.68 1.89 34.62
N ALA A 372 10.98 3.03 34.48
CA ALA A 372 9.91 3.42 35.40
C ALA A 372 8.80 2.35 35.44
N LEU A 373 8.32 1.92 34.28
CA LEU A 373 7.30 0.88 34.19
C LEU A 373 7.79 -0.46 34.77
N THR A 374 9.06 -0.81 34.57
CA THR A 374 9.68 -2.02 35.13
C THR A 374 9.71 -1.99 36.66
N ALA A 375 10.02 -0.83 37.25
CA ALA A 375 9.92 -0.64 38.69
C ALA A 375 8.47 -0.76 39.19
N ALA A 376 7.52 -0.15 38.48
CA ALA A 376 6.11 -0.27 38.81
C ALA A 376 5.58 -1.71 38.70
N PHE A 377 6.06 -2.48 37.71
CA PHE A 377 5.72 -3.89 37.60
C PHE A 377 6.23 -4.70 38.80
N CYS A 378 7.44 -4.43 39.29
CA CYS A 378 7.91 -5.03 40.54
C CYS A 378 6.97 -4.71 41.71
N GLY A 379 6.47 -3.47 41.79
CA GLY A 379 5.46 -3.07 42.78
C GLY A 379 4.16 -3.84 42.61
N ARG A 380 3.68 -4.02 41.38
CA ARG A 380 2.46 -4.77 41.11
C ARG A 380 2.60 -6.24 41.50
N LEU A 381 3.75 -6.87 41.19
CA LEU A 381 4.06 -8.23 41.61
C LEU A 381 4.09 -8.35 43.14
N ALA A 382 4.72 -7.39 43.82
CA ALA A 382 4.70 -7.33 45.28
C ALA A 382 3.26 -7.28 45.82
N GLY A 383 2.41 -6.43 45.25
CA GLY A 383 1.02 -6.28 45.71
C GLY A 383 0.21 -7.56 45.54
N PHE A 384 0.39 -8.23 44.40
CA PHE A 384 -0.21 -9.54 44.13
C PHE A 384 0.23 -10.60 45.16
N LEU A 385 1.53 -10.70 45.41
CA LEU A 385 2.09 -11.69 46.32
C LEU A 385 1.73 -11.39 47.77
N SER A 386 1.83 -10.14 48.22
CA SER A 386 1.50 -9.76 49.60
C SER A 386 0.04 -10.04 49.97
N HIS A 387 -0.91 -9.87 49.05
CA HIS A 387 -2.30 -10.27 49.30
C HIS A 387 -2.47 -11.77 49.53
N LEU A 388 -1.74 -12.58 48.76
CA LEU A 388 -1.76 -14.04 48.89
C LEU A 388 -1.01 -14.51 50.14
N GLU A 389 0.08 -13.84 50.52
CA GLU A 389 0.82 -14.07 51.76
C GLU A 389 -0.07 -13.83 52.98
N VAL A 390 -0.82 -12.72 53.02
CA VAL A 390 -1.77 -12.41 54.10
C VAL A 390 -2.87 -13.48 54.19
N LEU A 391 -3.46 -13.87 53.07
CA LEU A 391 -4.46 -14.93 53.03
C LEU A 391 -3.89 -16.28 53.51
N GLN A 392 -2.63 -16.58 53.16
CA GLN A 392 -1.94 -17.78 53.60
C GLN A 392 -1.70 -17.76 55.12
N GLU A 393 -1.30 -16.62 55.69
CA GLU A 393 -1.17 -16.42 57.15
C GLU A 393 -2.51 -16.62 57.87
N ASP A 394 -3.59 -16.02 57.36
CA ASP A 394 -4.94 -16.15 57.92
C ASP A 394 -5.42 -17.61 57.91
N LEU A 395 -5.20 -18.32 56.80
CA LEU A 395 -5.60 -19.73 56.64
C LEU A 395 -4.74 -20.69 57.45
N ALA A 396 -3.47 -20.36 57.73
CA ALA A 396 -2.56 -21.19 58.52
C ALA A 396 -3.10 -21.45 59.94
N SER A 397 -3.94 -20.55 60.47
CA SER A 397 -4.60 -20.69 61.77
C SER A 397 -5.69 -21.79 61.80
N SER A 398 -6.21 -22.23 60.64
CA SER A 398 -7.45 -23.02 60.53
C SER A 398 -7.27 -24.53 60.27
N LYS A 399 -6.05 -25.03 60.01
CA LYS A 399 -5.75 -26.43 59.60
C LYS A 399 -6.72 -26.99 58.54
N ASN A 400 -7.08 -26.18 57.53
CA ASN A 400 -8.02 -26.57 56.49
C ASN A 400 -7.30 -27.31 55.34
N ALA A 401 -7.78 -28.51 54.97
CA ALA A 401 -7.26 -29.32 53.86
C ALA A 401 -7.40 -28.63 52.48
N TYR A 402 -8.27 -27.63 52.35
CA TYR A 402 -8.51 -26.89 51.11
C TYR A 402 -7.71 -25.57 50.98
N SER A 403 -6.81 -25.26 51.93
CA SER A 403 -6.11 -23.97 51.97
C SER A 403 -5.38 -23.64 50.67
N ALA A 404 -4.69 -24.61 50.06
CA ALA A 404 -3.99 -24.42 48.79
C ALA A 404 -4.94 -24.12 47.61
N THR A 405 -6.08 -24.82 47.54
CA THR A 405 -7.10 -24.59 46.50
C THR A 405 -7.76 -23.21 46.66
N ILE A 406 -8.00 -22.77 47.90
CA ILE A 406 -8.55 -21.44 48.18
C ILE A 406 -7.58 -20.35 47.73
N ILE A 407 -6.29 -20.48 48.05
CA ILE A 407 -5.26 -19.51 47.63
C ILE A 407 -5.15 -19.45 46.11
N ALA A 408 -5.08 -20.61 45.43
CA ALA A 408 -5.03 -20.66 43.97
C ALA A 408 -6.29 -20.05 43.32
N GLY A 409 -7.48 -20.33 43.87
CA GLY A 409 -8.73 -19.74 43.42
C GLY A 409 -8.78 -18.22 43.61
N ARG A 410 -8.25 -17.71 44.74
CA ARG A 410 -8.12 -16.27 44.98
C ARG A 410 -7.16 -15.63 43.98
N ALA A 411 -6.01 -16.23 43.76
CA ALA A 411 -5.02 -15.76 42.80
C ALA A 411 -5.59 -15.65 41.37
N GLU A 412 -6.36 -16.65 40.93
CA GLU A 412 -7.03 -16.61 39.62
C GLU A 412 -8.14 -15.55 39.57
N SER A 413 -8.88 -15.37 40.66
CA SER A 413 -9.87 -14.29 40.78
C SER A 413 -9.24 -12.90 40.64
N GLU A 414 -8.08 -12.66 41.27
CA GLU A 414 -7.38 -11.37 41.18
C GLU A 414 -6.81 -11.11 39.77
N LYS A 415 -6.31 -12.16 39.10
CA LYS A 415 -5.89 -12.06 37.68
C LYS A 415 -7.08 -11.71 36.77
N GLU A 416 -8.22 -12.37 36.97
CA GLU A 416 -9.44 -12.12 36.20
C GLU A 416 -10.02 -10.73 36.47
N GLU A 417 -9.96 -10.24 37.71
CA GLU A 417 -10.38 -8.89 38.07
C GLU A 417 -9.50 -7.83 37.38
N GLN A 418 -8.17 -7.97 37.46
CA GLN A 418 -7.25 -7.10 36.73
C GLN A 418 -7.49 -7.10 35.23
N ARG A 419 -7.70 -8.28 34.64
CA ARG A 419 -8.03 -8.41 33.22
C ARG A 419 -9.29 -7.63 32.84
N LYS A 420 -10.31 -7.63 33.71
CA LYS A 420 -11.50 -6.79 33.53
C LYS A 420 -11.16 -5.31 33.56
N HIS A 421 -10.29 -4.84 34.45
CA HIS A 421 -9.89 -3.43 34.46
C HIS A 421 -9.22 -3.00 33.15
N PHE A 422 -8.34 -3.83 32.57
CA PHE A 422 -7.81 -3.60 31.22
C PHE A 422 -8.94 -3.49 30.19
N LEU A 423 -9.87 -4.44 30.15
CA LEU A 423 -10.98 -4.42 29.18
C LEU A 423 -11.89 -3.18 29.33
N HIS A 424 -12.18 -2.73 30.56
CA HIS A 424 -13.01 -1.55 30.81
C HIS A 424 -12.31 -0.24 30.38
N GLY A 425 -10.98 -0.15 30.55
CA GLY A 425 -10.21 1.05 30.19
C GLY A 425 -10.08 1.29 28.68
N ARG A 426 -10.34 0.27 27.85
CA ARG A 426 -10.11 0.30 26.40
C ARG A 426 -10.78 1.47 25.70
N ASP A 427 -12.08 1.68 25.92
CA ASP A 427 -12.83 2.69 25.14
C ASP A 427 -12.38 4.11 25.48
N SER A 428 -12.07 4.36 26.76
CA SER A 428 -11.46 5.62 27.21
C SER A 428 -10.07 5.84 26.58
N PHE A 429 -9.24 4.80 26.55
CA PHE A 429 -7.93 4.85 25.91
C PHE A 429 -8.04 5.16 24.41
N ILE A 430 -8.91 4.46 23.67
CA ILE A 430 -9.10 4.68 22.22
C ILE A 430 -9.60 6.11 21.95
N HIS A 431 -10.49 6.64 22.80
CA HIS A 431 -10.96 8.01 22.67
C HIS A 431 -9.83 9.02 22.88
N ARG A 432 -9.06 8.89 23.97
CA ARG A 432 -7.89 9.74 24.27
C ARG A 432 -6.82 9.65 23.17
N TRP A 433 -6.49 8.43 22.73
CA TRP A 433 -5.56 8.19 21.64
C TRP A 433 -6.02 8.90 20.37
N SER A 434 -7.29 8.73 19.98
CA SER A 434 -7.82 9.35 18.76
C SER A 434 -7.76 10.88 18.81
N GLN A 435 -8.06 11.49 19.97
CA GLN A 435 -7.93 12.94 20.16
C GLN A 435 -6.48 13.43 20.03
N LYS A 436 -5.52 12.69 20.57
CA LYS A 436 -4.11 13.10 20.54
C LYS A 436 -3.41 12.76 19.25
N THR A 437 -3.76 11.65 18.61
CA THR A 437 -3.41 11.42 17.21
C THR A 437 -3.94 12.56 16.35
N TRP A 438 -5.18 13.02 16.56
CA TRP A 438 -5.73 14.18 15.85
C TRP A 438 -4.92 15.46 16.06
N GLU A 439 -4.50 15.75 17.30
CA GLU A 439 -3.65 16.91 17.63
C GLU A 439 -2.30 16.84 16.89
N HIS A 440 -1.62 15.69 16.92
CA HIS A 440 -0.30 15.49 16.32
C HIS A 440 -0.31 15.18 14.82
N LYS A 441 -1.47 14.81 14.26
CA LYS A 441 -1.60 14.49 12.83
C LYS A 441 -1.25 15.72 11.99
N PRO A 442 -0.37 15.61 10.99
CA PRO A 442 -0.11 16.71 10.08
C PRO A 442 -1.44 17.11 9.40
N PRO A 443 -1.69 18.40 9.15
CA PRO A 443 -2.98 18.84 8.62
C PRO A 443 -3.33 18.23 7.27
N LEU A 444 -2.31 17.98 6.44
CA LEU A 444 -2.38 17.17 5.22
C LEU A 444 -1.03 16.48 4.99
N ILE A 445 -1.04 15.28 4.41
CA ILE A 445 0.16 14.61 3.89
C ILE A 445 0.32 15.01 2.42
N PRO A 446 1.37 15.77 2.05
CA PRO A 446 1.62 16.10 0.65
C PRO A 446 1.81 14.84 -0.19
N ALA A 447 1.06 14.75 -1.28
CA ALA A 447 1.14 13.64 -2.23
C ALA A 447 1.50 14.16 -3.62
N ASP A 448 2.27 13.37 -4.36
CA ASP A 448 2.46 13.58 -5.78
C ASP A 448 1.28 13.00 -6.57
N PHE A 449 0.92 13.66 -7.66
CA PHE A 449 0.00 13.16 -8.67
C PHE A 449 0.81 12.88 -9.92
N LEU A 450 1.04 11.60 -10.20
CA LEU A 450 1.96 11.14 -11.23
C LEU A 450 1.18 10.43 -12.32
N GLU A 451 1.19 10.96 -13.54
CA GLU A 451 0.39 10.43 -14.63
C GLU A 451 1.28 10.03 -15.81
N PHE A 452 1.29 8.73 -16.14
CA PHE A 452 2.00 8.21 -17.31
C PHE A 452 1.03 7.89 -18.45
N ILE A 453 -0.09 7.24 -18.13
CA ILE A 453 -1.21 7.00 -19.04
C ILE A 453 -2.31 8.02 -18.72
N PRO A 454 -2.79 8.81 -19.71
CA PRO A 454 -3.87 9.77 -19.47
C PRO A 454 -5.12 9.12 -18.87
N GLY A 455 -5.67 9.72 -17.82
CA GLY A 455 -6.79 9.26 -17.03
C GLY A 455 -6.44 8.20 -15.97
N ARG A 456 -5.17 7.86 -15.77
CA ARG A 456 -4.73 6.82 -14.82
C ARG A 456 -3.58 7.31 -13.93
N PRO A 457 -3.88 8.18 -12.94
CA PRO A 457 -2.86 8.72 -12.05
C PRO A 457 -2.42 7.71 -10.99
N ILE A 458 -1.15 7.82 -10.62
CA ILE A 458 -0.52 7.17 -9.47
C ILE A 458 -0.33 8.25 -8.40
N VAL A 459 -0.83 8.00 -7.20
CA VAL A 459 -0.71 8.93 -6.08
C VAL A 459 0.08 8.31 -4.96
N LEU A 460 1.19 8.97 -4.62
CA LEU A 460 2.13 8.52 -3.59
C LEU A 460 2.55 9.69 -2.70
N PRO A 461 2.93 9.43 -1.43
CA PRO A 461 3.57 10.45 -0.60
C PRO A 461 4.79 11.03 -1.30
N LYS A 462 5.01 12.35 -1.20
CA LYS A 462 6.17 13.01 -1.85
C LYS A 462 7.52 12.42 -1.47
N SER A 463 7.60 11.88 -0.25
CA SER A 463 8.80 11.28 0.30
C SER A 463 8.47 9.94 0.96
N ILE A 464 9.37 8.98 0.79
CA ILE A 464 9.26 7.63 1.36
C ILE A 464 10.59 7.29 2.02
N GLU A 465 10.52 6.75 3.23
CA GLU A 465 11.67 6.23 3.95
C GLU A 465 11.77 4.70 3.80
N GLY A 466 12.98 4.21 3.55
CA GLY A 466 13.31 2.82 3.29
C GLY A 466 14.33 2.25 4.28
N GLN A 467 14.96 1.14 3.90
CA GLN A 467 15.89 0.43 4.78
C GLN A 467 17.11 1.29 5.12
N GLY A 468 17.48 1.33 6.41
CA GLY A 468 18.62 2.09 6.90
C GLY A 468 18.42 3.62 6.88
N GLY A 469 17.17 4.10 6.92
CA GLY A 469 16.83 5.53 6.94
C GLY A 469 17.02 6.23 5.59
N ARG A 470 17.02 5.48 4.48
CA ARG A 470 17.11 6.04 3.13
C ARG A 470 15.81 6.72 2.75
N GLU A 471 15.86 8.02 2.51
CA GLU A 471 14.71 8.79 2.04
C GLU A 471 14.78 9.00 0.52
N ILE A 472 13.68 8.74 -0.18
CA ILE A 472 13.56 8.94 -1.64
C ILE A 472 12.41 9.90 -1.95
N ARG A 473 12.49 10.58 -3.09
CA ARG A 473 11.40 11.41 -3.62
C ARG A 473 10.72 10.72 -4.80
N THR A 474 9.41 10.52 -4.70
CA THR A 474 8.62 9.78 -5.70
C THR A 474 8.60 10.43 -7.07
N ALA A 475 8.42 11.76 -7.11
CA ALA A 475 8.44 12.52 -8.36
C ALA A 475 9.79 12.43 -9.11
N ASP A 476 10.91 12.33 -8.39
CA ASP A 476 12.24 12.28 -9.00
C ASP A 476 12.45 10.93 -9.73
N ILE A 477 12.05 9.82 -9.09
CA ILE A 477 12.10 8.48 -9.68
C ILE A 477 11.16 8.41 -10.89
N PHE A 478 9.93 8.90 -10.74
CA PHE A 478 8.95 8.93 -11.82
C PHE A 478 9.45 9.73 -13.02
N SER A 479 10.01 10.92 -12.79
CA SER A 479 10.55 11.79 -13.84
C SER A 479 11.72 11.14 -14.57
N ARG A 480 12.62 10.47 -13.84
CA ARG A 480 13.74 9.72 -14.41
C ARG A 480 13.26 8.57 -15.30
N LEU A 481 12.29 7.80 -14.82
CA LEU A 481 11.69 6.70 -15.59
C LEU A 481 10.96 7.23 -16.83
N GLN A 482 10.16 8.30 -16.70
CA GLN A 482 9.47 8.93 -17.82
C GLN A 482 10.45 9.44 -18.90
N ASN A 483 11.58 10.04 -18.50
CA ASN A 483 12.62 10.46 -19.45
C ASN A 483 13.20 9.26 -20.20
N ARG A 484 13.48 8.14 -19.53
CA ARG A 484 13.94 6.90 -20.17
C ARG A 484 12.93 6.37 -21.19
N TYR A 485 11.64 6.42 -20.87
CA TYR A 485 10.57 6.03 -21.81
C TYR A 485 10.46 6.99 -23.00
N THR A 486 10.66 8.29 -22.77
CA THR A 486 10.70 9.30 -23.83
C THR A 486 11.87 9.05 -24.79
N GLU A 487 13.06 8.74 -24.26
CA GLU A 487 14.25 8.39 -25.06
C GLU A 487 14.01 7.12 -25.89
N ARG A 488 13.44 6.07 -25.27
CA ARG A 488 13.08 4.83 -25.98
C ARG A 488 12.02 5.06 -27.06
N PHE A 489 11.05 5.95 -26.82
CA PHE A 489 10.05 6.34 -27.80
C PHE A 489 10.72 7.04 -28.99
N HIS A 490 11.59 8.03 -28.76
CA HIS A 490 12.34 8.69 -29.82
C HIS A 490 13.21 7.71 -30.61
N GLU A 491 13.92 6.81 -29.91
CA GLU A 491 14.74 5.78 -30.55
C GLU A 491 13.89 4.86 -31.44
N PHE A 492 12.71 4.46 -30.99
CA PHE A 492 11.79 3.66 -31.79
C PHE A 492 11.26 4.40 -33.02
N LEU A 493 10.98 5.70 -32.92
CA LEU A 493 10.59 6.50 -34.08
C LEU A 493 11.74 6.62 -35.10
N GLU A 494 12.93 6.96 -34.64
CA GLU A 494 14.07 7.27 -35.51
C GLU A 494 14.71 6.01 -36.11
N LYS A 495 14.92 4.97 -35.29
CA LYS A 495 15.55 3.72 -35.74
C LYS A 495 14.53 2.72 -36.25
N GLY A 496 13.39 2.60 -35.56
CA GLY A 496 12.35 1.62 -35.87
C GLY A 496 11.46 2.07 -37.03
N LEU A 497 10.76 3.19 -36.89
CA LEU A 497 9.86 3.70 -37.93
C LEU A 497 10.56 4.54 -39.01
N LYS A 498 11.82 4.91 -38.79
CA LYS A 498 12.63 5.76 -39.68
C LYS A 498 12.02 7.13 -39.95
N ILE A 499 11.42 7.72 -38.90
CA ILE A 499 10.87 9.09 -38.95
C ILE A 499 11.50 9.95 -37.85
N PRO A 500 11.61 11.28 -38.04
CA PRO A 500 12.09 12.17 -36.99
C PRO A 500 11.20 12.09 -35.74
N SER A 501 11.81 12.13 -34.56
CA SER A 501 11.11 12.15 -33.26
C SER A 501 10.19 13.37 -33.06
N THR A 502 10.41 14.44 -33.84
CA THR A 502 9.60 15.67 -33.86
C THR A 502 8.39 15.61 -34.83
N SER A 503 8.12 14.45 -35.43
CA SER A 503 7.03 14.32 -36.40
C SER A 503 5.65 14.59 -35.76
N PRO A 504 4.71 15.24 -36.47
CA PRO A 504 3.35 15.45 -35.96
C PRO A 504 2.61 14.14 -35.66
N SER A 505 1.67 14.18 -34.71
CA SER A 505 0.89 13.00 -34.28
C SER A 505 0.21 12.22 -35.42
N PRO A 506 -0.37 12.84 -36.48
CA PRO A 506 -1.00 12.08 -37.57
C PRO A 506 0.04 11.35 -38.44
N VAL A 507 1.25 11.89 -38.54
CA VAL A 507 2.36 11.27 -39.28
C VAL A 507 2.85 10.04 -38.55
N ILE A 508 3.05 10.14 -37.22
CA ILE A 508 3.46 9.01 -36.38
C ILE A 508 2.39 7.91 -36.43
N ALA A 509 1.11 8.28 -36.25
CA ALA A 509 -0.01 7.35 -36.31
C ALA A 509 -0.06 6.57 -37.64
N ARG A 510 0.11 7.27 -38.76
CA ARG A 510 0.15 6.63 -40.09
C ARG A 510 1.32 5.63 -40.23
N HIS A 511 2.52 6.00 -39.80
CA HIS A 511 3.68 5.07 -39.88
C HIS A 511 3.53 3.88 -38.93
N LEU A 512 2.89 4.06 -37.78
CA LEU A 512 2.51 2.95 -36.91
C LEU A 512 1.50 2.02 -37.59
N GLU A 513 0.48 2.57 -38.26
CA GLU A 513 -0.48 1.76 -39.02
C GLU A 513 0.19 0.96 -40.16
N GLU A 514 1.11 1.59 -40.88
CA GLU A 514 1.94 0.97 -41.91
C GLU A 514 2.85 -0.12 -41.32
N PHE A 515 3.49 0.15 -40.17
CA PHE A 515 4.30 -0.82 -39.44
C PHE A 515 3.48 -2.03 -38.98
N MET A 516 2.27 -1.83 -38.43
CA MET A 516 1.38 -2.93 -38.06
C MET A 516 0.92 -3.75 -39.27
N ALA A 517 0.70 -3.10 -40.42
CA ALA A 517 0.40 -3.78 -41.67
C ALA A 517 1.60 -4.55 -42.25
N GLU A 518 2.83 -4.08 -42.04
CA GLU A 518 4.05 -4.86 -42.32
C GLU A 518 4.16 -6.07 -41.38
N MET A 519 3.93 -5.87 -40.09
CA MET A 519 3.95 -6.95 -39.10
C MET A 519 2.89 -8.02 -39.35
N GLU A 520 1.68 -7.64 -39.77
CA GLU A 520 0.64 -8.57 -40.21
C GLU A 520 1.14 -9.48 -41.34
N ARG A 521 1.84 -8.91 -42.33
CA ARG A 521 2.43 -9.68 -43.45
C ARG A 521 3.61 -10.55 -43.03
N VAL A 522 4.44 -10.09 -42.09
CA VAL A 522 5.53 -10.90 -41.51
C VAL A 522 4.95 -12.11 -40.79
N VAL A 523 3.96 -11.89 -39.92
CA VAL A 523 3.31 -12.97 -39.18
C VAL A 523 2.61 -13.95 -40.12
N ASP A 524 1.98 -13.48 -41.18
CA ASP A 524 1.36 -14.35 -42.18
C ASP A 524 2.37 -15.25 -42.92
N ARG A 525 3.60 -14.78 -43.14
CA ARG A 525 4.70 -15.60 -43.68
C ARG A 525 5.26 -16.59 -42.66
N LEU A 526 5.40 -16.19 -41.40
CA LEU A 526 5.99 -17.01 -40.34
C LEU A 526 5.03 -18.09 -39.84
N ALA A 527 3.73 -17.78 -39.78
CA ALA A 527 2.67 -18.68 -39.36
C ALA A 527 1.56 -18.73 -40.43
N PRO A 528 1.80 -19.43 -41.56
CA PRO A 528 0.85 -19.55 -42.65
C PRO A 528 -0.42 -20.30 -42.21
N GLY A 529 -1.48 -20.18 -43.00
CA GLY A 529 -2.75 -20.90 -42.79
C GLY A 529 -3.95 -19.99 -42.57
N ASN A 530 -5.08 -20.31 -43.18
CA ASN A 530 -6.29 -19.50 -43.09
C ASN A 530 -6.99 -19.63 -41.71
N ILE A 531 -6.79 -18.63 -40.84
CA ILE A 531 -7.35 -18.59 -39.47
C ILE A 531 -8.88 -18.49 -39.39
N TYR A 532 -9.58 -18.39 -40.53
CA TYR A 532 -11.05 -18.47 -40.60
C TYR A 532 -11.57 -19.87 -40.92
N THR A 533 -10.66 -20.82 -41.15
CA THR A 533 -10.96 -22.24 -41.43
C THR A 533 -10.30 -23.13 -40.40
N GLU A 534 -10.88 -24.31 -40.15
CA GLU A 534 -10.31 -25.27 -39.21
C GLU A 534 -8.89 -25.70 -39.60
N GLU A 535 -8.69 -26.16 -40.84
CA GLU A 535 -7.40 -26.64 -41.33
C GLU A 535 -6.33 -25.54 -41.31
N GLY A 536 -6.67 -24.35 -41.81
CA GLY A 536 -5.77 -23.22 -41.79
C GLY A 536 -5.44 -22.70 -40.39
N THR A 537 -6.34 -22.88 -39.42
CA THR A 537 -6.06 -22.58 -38.00
C THR A 537 -5.10 -23.61 -37.40
N ARG A 538 -5.26 -24.90 -37.73
CA ARG A 538 -4.32 -25.97 -37.31
C ARG A 538 -2.92 -25.71 -37.83
N GLU A 539 -2.78 -25.37 -39.11
CA GLU A 539 -1.50 -25.00 -39.73
C GLU A 539 -0.85 -23.82 -39.00
N ALA A 540 -1.58 -22.71 -38.82
CA ALA A 540 -1.05 -21.52 -38.19
C ALA A 540 -0.61 -21.77 -36.73
N VAL A 541 -1.41 -22.51 -35.96
CA VAL A 541 -1.08 -22.87 -34.58
C VAL A 541 0.17 -23.76 -34.52
N ALA A 542 0.27 -24.76 -35.39
CA ALA A 542 1.44 -25.64 -35.46
C ALA A 542 2.72 -24.85 -35.75
N SER A 543 2.69 -23.93 -36.72
CA SER A 543 3.82 -23.05 -37.01
C SER A 543 4.19 -22.17 -35.81
N ILE A 544 3.21 -21.60 -35.10
CA ILE A 544 3.50 -20.77 -33.90
C ILE A 544 4.21 -21.60 -32.81
N PHE A 545 3.75 -22.82 -32.55
CA PHE A 545 4.41 -23.72 -31.60
C PHE A 545 5.81 -24.14 -32.07
N GLU A 546 6.03 -24.35 -33.37
CA GLU A 546 7.37 -24.62 -33.88
C GLU A 546 8.33 -23.44 -33.68
N LEU A 547 7.85 -22.21 -33.94
CA LEU A 547 8.66 -20.98 -33.79
C LEU A 547 9.00 -20.67 -32.34
N LEU A 548 8.01 -20.78 -31.44
CA LEU A 548 8.16 -20.42 -30.02
C LEU A 548 8.64 -21.62 -29.17
N GLY A 549 8.58 -22.83 -29.71
CA GLY A 549 8.90 -24.09 -29.05
C GLY A 549 7.68 -24.80 -28.47
N TYR A 550 7.89 -26.07 -28.08
CA TYR A 550 6.92 -26.90 -27.36
C TYR A 550 7.26 -26.93 -25.86
N PRO A 551 6.80 -25.95 -25.06
CA PRO A 551 7.14 -25.91 -23.66
C PRO A 551 6.45 -27.02 -22.88
N LYS A 552 7.24 -27.61 -21.96
CA LYS A 552 6.72 -28.41 -20.87
C LYS A 552 6.37 -27.49 -19.71
N THR A 553 5.27 -27.81 -19.04
CA THR A 553 4.76 -27.14 -17.86
C THR A 553 4.57 -28.16 -16.75
N TYR A 554 4.88 -27.75 -15.53
CA TYR A 554 4.55 -28.48 -14.33
C TYR A 554 3.05 -28.38 -14.07
N GLY A 555 2.33 -29.49 -14.20
CA GLY A 555 0.87 -29.55 -14.10
C GLY A 555 0.40 -30.83 -13.42
N ILE A 556 -0.92 -31.00 -13.29
CA ILE A 556 -1.54 -32.15 -12.63
C ILE A 556 -1.39 -33.39 -13.51
N LYS A 557 -1.14 -34.57 -12.95
CA LYS A 557 -1.08 -35.88 -13.62
C LYS A 557 -2.37 -36.25 -14.36
N GLU A 558 -2.22 -37.07 -15.40
CA GLU A 558 -3.37 -37.46 -16.24
C GLU A 558 -4.38 -38.35 -15.48
N GLU A 559 -3.90 -39.15 -14.52
CA GLU A 559 -4.72 -40.05 -13.70
C GLU A 559 -5.78 -39.29 -12.90
N ILE A 560 -5.48 -38.08 -12.43
CA ILE A 560 -6.42 -37.24 -11.67
C ILE A 560 -7.60 -36.80 -12.55
N PHE A 561 -7.32 -36.41 -13.80
CA PHE A 561 -8.39 -36.08 -14.77
C PHE A 561 -9.22 -37.32 -15.13
N ARG A 562 -8.57 -38.49 -15.25
CA ARG A 562 -9.26 -39.76 -15.47
C ARG A 562 -10.22 -40.07 -14.32
N GLU A 563 -9.77 -39.95 -13.07
CA GLU A 563 -10.61 -40.15 -11.89
C GLU A 563 -11.79 -39.16 -11.85
N ALA A 564 -11.53 -37.87 -12.14
CA ALA A 564 -12.56 -36.85 -12.19
C ALA A 564 -13.66 -37.17 -13.22
N LEU A 565 -13.30 -37.68 -14.41
CA LEU A 565 -14.26 -38.11 -15.43
C LEU A 565 -15.10 -39.33 -14.99
N MET A 566 -14.51 -40.24 -14.20
CA MET A 566 -15.25 -41.40 -13.66
C MET A 566 -16.29 -40.94 -12.62
N HIS A 567 -15.94 -39.99 -11.77
CA HIS A 567 -16.84 -39.43 -10.77
C HIS A 567 -17.90 -38.50 -11.36
N PHE A 568 -17.55 -37.75 -12.41
CA PHE A 568 -18.43 -36.79 -13.07
C PHE A 568 -18.48 -37.01 -14.60
N PRO A 569 -19.21 -38.04 -15.07
CA PRO A 569 -19.34 -38.35 -16.50
C PRO A 569 -19.81 -37.14 -17.32
N PRO A 570 -19.05 -36.67 -18.34
CA PRO A 570 -19.46 -35.54 -19.19
C PRO A 570 -20.39 -36.02 -20.33
N LEU A 571 -21.68 -36.08 -20.05
CA LEU A 571 -22.69 -36.63 -20.98
C LEU A 571 -22.73 -35.89 -22.34
N ASN A 572 -22.52 -34.57 -22.36
CA ASN A 572 -22.57 -33.78 -23.58
C ASN A 572 -21.35 -34.01 -24.50
N ILE A 573 -20.31 -34.70 -24.03
CA ILE A 573 -19.22 -35.21 -24.85
C ILE A 573 -19.39 -36.70 -25.15
N MET A 574 -19.78 -37.47 -24.14
CA MET A 574 -19.94 -38.91 -24.29
C MET A 574 -20.98 -39.26 -25.36
N ILE A 575 -22.11 -38.55 -25.41
CA ILE A 575 -23.20 -38.85 -26.35
C ILE A 575 -22.76 -38.62 -27.82
N PRO A 576 -22.21 -37.44 -28.20
CA PRO A 576 -21.71 -37.22 -29.57
C PRO A 576 -20.58 -38.20 -29.98
N GLU A 577 -19.70 -38.55 -29.04
CA GLU A 577 -18.62 -39.52 -29.29
C GLU A 577 -19.10 -40.98 -29.31
N GLY A 578 -20.38 -41.24 -29.04
CA GLY A 578 -20.96 -42.59 -29.01
C GLY A 578 -20.47 -43.46 -27.86
N CYS A 579 -20.01 -42.85 -26.76
CA CYS A 579 -19.53 -43.51 -25.56
C CYS A 579 -20.66 -43.69 -24.54
N ARG A 580 -20.84 -44.91 -24.03
CA ARG A 580 -21.84 -45.23 -22.99
C ARG A 580 -21.29 -45.09 -21.58
N THR A 581 -19.96 -45.18 -21.43
CA THR A 581 -19.28 -45.08 -20.14
C THR A 581 -18.10 -44.11 -20.23
N PRO A 582 -17.68 -43.46 -19.12
CA PRO A 582 -16.48 -42.62 -19.11
C PRO A 582 -15.22 -43.40 -19.49
N ARG A 583 -15.18 -44.71 -19.24
CA ARG A 583 -14.06 -45.58 -19.64
C ARG A 583 -13.91 -45.66 -21.15
N GLU A 584 -15.01 -45.89 -21.87
CA GLU A 584 -15.03 -45.85 -23.34
C GLU A 584 -14.57 -44.48 -23.86
N LEU A 585 -14.91 -43.38 -23.18
CA LEU A 585 -14.44 -42.04 -23.55
C LEU A 585 -12.91 -41.91 -23.40
N THR A 586 -12.35 -42.35 -22.27
CA THR A 586 -10.89 -42.30 -22.02
C THR A 586 -10.07 -43.24 -22.89
N GLU A 587 -10.70 -44.22 -23.55
CA GLU A 587 -10.07 -45.08 -24.55
C GLU A 587 -10.03 -44.42 -25.94
N ARG A 588 -10.95 -43.46 -26.20
CA ARG A 588 -11.03 -42.74 -27.49
C ARG A 588 -10.31 -41.40 -27.50
N MET A 589 -10.23 -40.72 -26.37
CA MET A 589 -9.54 -39.44 -26.23
C MET A 589 -8.79 -39.35 -24.91
N LEU A 590 -7.72 -38.54 -24.89
CA LEU A 590 -6.94 -38.34 -23.66
C LEU A 590 -7.83 -37.72 -22.58
N PRO A 591 -7.74 -38.16 -21.31
CA PRO A 591 -8.49 -37.60 -20.19
C PRO A 591 -8.39 -36.07 -20.09
N ARG A 592 -7.21 -35.49 -20.34
CA ARG A 592 -7.02 -34.03 -20.37
C ARG A 592 -7.88 -33.37 -21.44
N ASP A 593 -7.85 -33.90 -22.66
CA ASP A 593 -8.61 -33.38 -23.80
C ASP A 593 -10.12 -33.47 -23.52
N ALA A 594 -10.57 -34.60 -22.96
CA ALA A 594 -11.95 -34.81 -22.56
C ALA A 594 -12.42 -33.80 -21.51
N VAL A 595 -11.63 -33.57 -20.44
CA VAL A 595 -11.96 -32.57 -19.40
C VAL A 595 -11.93 -31.15 -19.98
N THR A 596 -10.91 -30.82 -20.79
CA THR A 596 -10.82 -29.53 -21.47
C THR A 596 -12.05 -29.25 -22.29
N LEU A 597 -12.44 -30.18 -23.18
CA LEU A 597 -13.65 -30.04 -24.01
C LEU A 597 -14.92 -29.98 -23.15
N ALA A 598 -15.00 -30.77 -22.08
CA ALA A 598 -16.20 -30.84 -21.24
C ALA A 598 -16.49 -29.48 -20.61
N ASN A 599 -15.44 -28.73 -20.23
CA ASN A 599 -15.59 -27.37 -19.71
C ASN A 599 -16.22 -26.37 -20.69
N PHE A 600 -16.24 -26.64 -21.99
CA PHE A 600 -16.86 -25.75 -22.99
C PHE A 600 -18.34 -26.02 -23.20
N ILE A 601 -18.78 -27.24 -22.91
CA ILE A 601 -20.09 -27.74 -23.36
C ILE A 601 -20.98 -28.08 -22.17
N GLU A 602 -20.38 -28.57 -21.08
CA GLU A 602 -21.10 -28.88 -19.86
C GLU A 602 -21.52 -27.61 -19.11
N THR A 603 -22.43 -27.80 -18.15
CA THR A 603 -22.90 -26.70 -17.30
C THR A 603 -21.78 -26.17 -16.41
N ARG A 604 -21.82 -24.88 -16.05
CA ARG A 604 -20.91 -24.28 -15.05
C ARG A 604 -20.87 -25.09 -13.74
N ARG A 605 -22.01 -25.65 -13.32
CA ARG A 605 -22.10 -26.52 -12.13
C ARG A 605 -21.26 -27.80 -12.25
N TRP A 606 -21.13 -28.37 -13.45
CA TRP A 606 -20.26 -29.51 -13.70
C TRP A 606 -18.79 -29.07 -13.57
N THR A 607 -18.41 -27.98 -14.25
CA THR A 607 -17.05 -27.41 -14.19
C THR A 607 -16.61 -27.09 -12.77
N ASP A 608 -17.44 -26.39 -11.99
CA ASP A 608 -17.12 -26.02 -10.62
C ASP A 608 -16.96 -27.26 -9.72
N ARG A 609 -17.78 -28.30 -9.91
CA ARG A 609 -17.67 -29.56 -9.15
C ARG A 609 -16.40 -30.34 -9.46
N VAL A 610 -16.05 -30.45 -10.74
CA VAL A 610 -14.82 -31.11 -11.18
C VAL A 610 -13.61 -30.35 -10.67
N LEU A 611 -13.60 -29.02 -10.79
CA LEU A 611 -12.54 -28.18 -10.27
C LEU A 611 -12.34 -28.37 -8.77
N LEU A 612 -13.40 -28.16 -7.97
CA LEU A 612 -13.34 -28.29 -6.51
C LEU A 612 -12.89 -29.69 -6.10
N ARG A 613 -13.41 -30.75 -6.75
CA ARG A 613 -12.98 -32.12 -6.46
C ARG A 613 -11.49 -32.33 -6.74
N ILE A 614 -10.97 -31.83 -7.85
CA ILE A 614 -9.54 -31.95 -8.16
C ILE A 614 -8.73 -31.21 -7.09
N LEU A 615 -9.10 -29.97 -6.77
CA LEU A 615 -8.35 -29.15 -5.81
C LEU A 615 -8.42 -29.69 -4.37
N ASP A 616 -9.54 -30.26 -3.93
CA ASP A 616 -9.71 -30.77 -2.56
C ASP A 616 -8.78 -31.96 -2.23
N HIS A 617 -8.30 -32.70 -3.23
CA HIS A 617 -7.50 -33.93 -3.05
C HIS A 617 -6.09 -33.83 -3.62
N LEU A 618 -5.71 -32.69 -4.20
CA LEU A 618 -4.45 -32.55 -4.92
C LEU A 618 -3.25 -32.49 -3.97
N THR A 619 -2.30 -33.42 -4.13
CA THR A 619 -1.02 -33.40 -3.41
C THR A 619 0.17 -33.13 -4.35
N PRO A 620 1.36 -32.78 -3.83
CA PRO A 620 2.56 -32.59 -4.67
C PRO A 620 2.94 -33.82 -5.51
N GLU A 621 2.64 -35.03 -5.04
CA GLU A 621 2.85 -36.28 -5.78
C GLU A 621 1.95 -36.39 -7.02
N ASP A 622 0.85 -35.64 -7.08
CA ASP A 622 -0.08 -35.61 -8.22
C ASP A 622 0.36 -34.66 -9.34
N MET A 623 1.57 -34.09 -9.24
CA MET A 623 2.10 -33.13 -10.21
C MET A 623 3.23 -33.74 -11.07
N GLU A 624 3.34 -33.33 -12.34
CA GLU A 624 4.35 -33.82 -13.30
C GLU A 624 4.69 -32.80 -14.40
N GLU A 625 5.73 -33.07 -15.18
CA GLU A 625 6.01 -32.33 -16.42
C GLU A 625 5.07 -32.75 -17.55
N VAL A 626 4.28 -31.81 -18.06
CA VAL A 626 3.30 -32.04 -19.12
C VAL A 626 3.59 -31.11 -20.29
N GLU A 627 3.54 -31.64 -21.51
CA GLU A 627 3.63 -30.83 -22.72
C GLU A 627 2.33 -30.03 -22.95
N ILE A 628 2.46 -28.74 -23.26
CA ILE A 628 1.32 -27.92 -23.68
C ILE A 628 0.90 -28.34 -25.09
N LYS A 629 -0.37 -28.71 -25.25
CA LYS A 629 -0.92 -29.08 -26.56
C LYS A 629 -2.09 -28.18 -26.96
N PRO A 630 -2.14 -27.70 -28.21
CA PRO A 630 -3.30 -26.99 -28.70
C PRO A 630 -4.44 -27.94 -29.06
N ILE A 631 -5.68 -27.51 -28.82
CA ILE A 631 -6.90 -28.16 -29.31
C ILE A 631 -7.60 -27.16 -30.23
N VAL A 632 -7.60 -27.43 -31.54
CA VAL A 632 -8.28 -26.58 -32.53
C VAL A 632 -9.73 -27.02 -32.68
N LEU A 633 -10.66 -26.18 -32.26
CA LEU A 633 -12.10 -26.42 -32.33
C LEU A 633 -12.61 -26.17 -33.75
N GLY A 634 -13.12 -27.18 -34.43
CA GLY A 634 -13.82 -26.99 -35.71
C GLY A 634 -15.01 -27.91 -35.89
N GLU A 635 -15.59 -27.94 -37.09
CA GLU A 635 -16.82 -28.69 -37.39
C GLU A 635 -16.65 -30.20 -37.15
N SER A 636 -15.41 -30.69 -37.21
CA SER A 636 -15.06 -32.09 -36.97
C SER A 636 -15.16 -32.54 -35.50
N ILE A 637 -15.01 -31.62 -34.54
CA ILE A 637 -15.07 -31.94 -33.11
C ILE A 637 -16.52 -31.85 -32.63
N LEU A 638 -17.07 -32.98 -32.18
CA LEU A 638 -18.43 -33.11 -31.64
C LEU A 638 -19.58 -32.76 -32.61
N GLY A 639 -19.31 -32.82 -33.92
CA GLY A 639 -20.33 -32.74 -34.97
C GLY A 639 -21.06 -31.40 -35.11
N GLY A 640 -20.46 -30.29 -34.65
CA GLY A 640 -20.98 -28.93 -34.86
C GLY A 640 -22.27 -28.57 -34.09
N ALA A 641 -22.76 -29.44 -33.21
CA ALA A 641 -24.09 -29.32 -32.61
C ALA A 641 -24.17 -28.43 -31.35
N PHE A 642 -23.05 -27.88 -30.85
CA PHE A 642 -22.99 -27.19 -29.56
C PHE A 642 -22.55 -25.72 -29.68
N LYS A 643 -23.24 -24.85 -28.94
CA LYS A 643 -22.84 -23.45 -28.76
C LYS A 643 -21.72 -23.40 -27.72
N LEU A 644 -20.48 -23.19 -28.17
CA LEU A 644 -19.30 -23.15 -27.30
C LEU A 644 -19.44 -22.08 -26.20
N GLY A 645 -19.24 -22.49 -24.95
CA GLY A 645 -19.16 -21.61 -23.79
C GLY A 645 -17.89 -20.73 -23.79
N LYS A 646 -17.78 -19.82 -22.81
CA LYS A 646 -16.55 -19.06 -22.58
C LYS A 646 -15.45 -19.99 -22.06
N ILE A 647 -14.20 -19.74 -22.46
CA ILE A 647 -13.01 -20.43 -21.96
C ILE A 647 -12.99 -20.35 -20.42
N SER A 648 -12.97 -21.52 -19.75
CA SER A 648 -12.81 -21.64 -18.30
C SER A 648 -11.33 -21.63 -17.90
N ASP A 649 -11.03 -21.11 -16.70
CA ASP A 649 -9.67 -21.10 -16.14
C ASP A 649 -9.15 -22.53 -15.86
N LEU A 650 -10.03 -23.54 -15.87
CA LEU A 650 -9.67 -24.97 -15.75
C LEU A 650 -8.71 -25.44 -16.87
N ASN A 651 -8.66 -24.72 -18.00
CA ASN A 651 -7.71 -25.03 -19.08
C ASN A 651 -6.25 -24.92 -18.63
N MET A 652 -5.97 -24.04 -17.64
CA MET A 652 -4.66 -23.89 -17.01
C MET A 652 -4.21 -25.14 -16.24
N LEU A 653 -5.15 -25.97 -15.78
CA LEU A 653 -4.86 -27.24 -15.10
C LEU A 653 -4.61 -28.37 -16.10
N THR A 654 -5.42 -28.42 -17.15
CA THR A 654 -5.34 -29.48 -18.18
C THR A 654 -4.13 -29.36 -19.10
N THR A 655 -3.42 -28.21 -19.05
CA THR A 655 -2.30 -27.84 -19.94
C THR A 655 -2.68 -27.92 -21.43
N ARG A 656 -3.91 -27.51 -21.75
CA ARG A 656 -4.45 -27.46 -23.10
C ARG A 656 -4.79 -26.04 -23.52
N LEU A 657 -4.29 -25.67 -24.70
CA LEU A 657 -4.60 -24.39 -25.32
C LEU A 657 -5.72 -24.57 -26.33
N VAL A 658 -6.94 -24.19 -25.95
CA VAL A 658 -8.07 -24.26 -26.88
C VAL A 658 -8.07 -23.06 -27.82
N VAL A 659 -8.15 -23.35 -29.12
CA VAL A 659 -8.10 -22.35 -30.18
C VAL A 659 -9.25 -22.59 -31.15
N SER A 660 -10.01 -21.55 -31.49
CA SER A 660 -11.09 -21.64 -32.48
C SER A 660 -10.75 -20.80 -33.71
N PRO A 661 -11.14 -21.24 -34.92
CA PRO A 661 -11.14 -20.39 -36.11
C PRO A 661 -11.95 -19.12 -35.86
N LEU A 662 -11.50 -18.01 -36.44
CA LEU A 662 -12.24 -16.76 -36.41
C LEU A 662 -13.47 -16.86 -37.30
N SER A 663 -14.58 -16.24 -36.88
CA SER A 663 -15.73 -16.06 -37.75
C SER A 663 -15.40 -15.09 -38.88
N LYS A 664 -15.93 -15.34 -40.08
CA LYS A 664 -15.70 -14.49 -41.25
C LYS A 664 -16.09 -13.03 -40.95
N GLY A 665 -15.17 -12.09 -41.18
CA GLY A 665 -15.38 -10.66 -40.92
C GLY A 665 -15.06 -10.20 -39.50
N VAL A 666 -14.58 -11.09 -38.62
CA VAL A 666 -14.13 -10.77 -37.25
C VAL A 666 -12.61 -10.70 -37.20
N GLY A 667 -12.03 -9.78 -36.41
CA GLY A 667 -10.58 -9.71 -36.16
C GLY A 667 -9.90 -8.37 -36.50
N GLY A 668 -10.64 -7.42 -37.08
CA GLY A 668 -10.14 -6.07 -37.37
C GLY A 668 -9.14 -6.02 -38.53
N ARG A 669 -8.27 -5.00 -38.54
CA ARG A 669 -7.25 -4.76 -39.58
C ARG A 669 -6.02 -5.68 -39.47
N TYR A 670 -5.74 -6.23 -38.28
CA TYR A 670 -4.53 -7.01 -38.00
C TYR A 670 -4.84 -8.38 -37.34
N PRO A 671 -5.72 -9.20 -37.97
CA PRO A 671 -6.21 -10.43 -37.35
C PRO A 671 -5.11 -11.48 -37.14
N LYS A 672 -4.16 -11.64 -38.06
CA LYS A 672 -3.06 -12.61 -37.93
C LYS A 672 -2.07 -12.20 -36.85
N LEU A 673 -1.68 -10.94 -36.82
CA LEU A 673 -0.81 -10.38 -35.78
C LEU A 673 -1.43 -10.54 -34.41
N ARG A 674 -2.73 -10.24 -34.27
CA ARG A 674 -3.46 -10.43 -33.01
C ARG A 674 -3.46 -11.89 -32.57
N PHE A 675 -3.72 -12.80 -33.51
CA PHE A 675 -3.79 -14.24 -33.28
C PHE A 675 -2.43 -14.80 -32.86
N PHE A 676 -1.36 -14.47 -33.59
CA PHE A 676 0.00 -14.85 -33.27
C PHE A 676 0.42 -14.39 -31.87
N LEU A 677 0.20 -13.11 -31.55
CA LEU A 677 0.50 -12.58 -30.23
C LEU A 677 -0.35 -13.23 -29.13
N PHE A 678 -1.64 -13.52 -29.41
CA PHE A 678 -2.53 -14.20 -28.47
C PHE A 678 -1.99 -15.58 -28.10
N ILE A 679 -1.70 -16.43 -29.10
CA ILE A 679 -1.19 -17.78 -28.88
C ILE A 679 0.16 -17.73 -28.16
N GLY A 680 1.08 -16.87 -28.63
CA GLY A 680 2.36 -16.67 -27.96
C GLY A 680 2.21 -16.27 -26.49
N ARG A 681 1.31 -15.31 -26.18
CA ARG A 681 1.03 -14.93 -24.79
C ARG A 681 0.50 -16.09 -23.97
N GLN A 682 -0.42 -16.89 -24.51
CA GLN A 682 -0.98 -18.03 -23.77
C GLN A 682 0.07 -19.10 -23.45
N ILE A 683 1.03 -19.32 -24.36
CA ILE A 683 2.19 -20.19 -24.08
C ILE A 683 3.00 -19.63 -22.90
N MET A 684 3.26 -18.32 -22.87
CA MET A 684 3.98 -17.67 -21.75
C MET A 684 3.19 -17.69 -20.44
N ILE A 685 1.86 -17.54 -20.50
CA ILE A 685 0.99 -17.67 -19.32
C ILE A 685 1.15 -19.07 -18.73
N ALA A 686 1.06 -20.12 -19.55
CA ALA A 686 1.21 -21.49 -19.09
C ALA A 686 2.60 -21.76 -18.49
N GLN A 687 3.67 -21.18 -19.03
CA GLN A 687 5.01 -21.26 -18.44
C GLN A 687 5.11 -20.53 -17.09
N ASN A 688 4.55 -19.33 -16.97
CA ASN A 688 4.58 -18.58 -15.70
C ASN A 688 3.73 -19.25 -14.63
N TYR A 689 2.57 -19.82 -14.98
CA TYR A 689 1.78 -20.64 -14.06
C TYR A 689 2.49 -21.95 -13.71
N SER A 690 3.26 -22.54 -14.62
CA SER A 690 4.14 -23.66 -14.28
C SER A 690 5.15 -23.29 -13.21
N LEU A 691 5.68 -22.07 -13.19
CA LEU A 691 6.57 -21.61 -12.13
C LEU A 691 5.81 -21.51 -10.79
N LEU A 692 4.61 -20.90 -10.79
CA LEU A 692 3.75 -20.85 -9.61
C LEU A 692 3.47 -22.25 -9.04
N TYR A 693 3.07 -23.19 -9.90
CA TYR A 693 2.70 -24.54 -9.47
C TYR A 693 3.89 -25.33 -8.96
N ARG A 694 5.10 -25.12 -9.51
CA ARG A 694 6.33 -25.69 -8.94
C ARG A 694 6.58 -25.16 -7.54
N THR A 695 6.44 -23.85 -7.35
CA THR A 695 6.62 -23.22 -6.04
C THR A 695 5.61 -23.79 -5.04
N TYR A 696 4.31 -23.78 -5.36
CA TYR A 696 3.27 -24.33 -4.48
C TYR A 696 3.46 -25.82 -4.16
N ALA A 697 3.91 -26.62 -5.13
CA ALA A 697 4.18 -28.04 -4.89
C ALA A 697 5.41 -28.26 -3.99
N ARG A 698 6.43 -27.39 -4.09
CA ARG A 698 7.61 -27.43 -3.21
C ARG A 698 7.27 -27.06 -1.77
N GLU A 699 6.35 -26.12 -1.59
CA GLU A 699 5.78 -25.68 -0.31
C GLU A 699 4.88 -26.73 0.35
N ARG A 700 4.30 -27.65 -0.44
CA ARG A 700 3.49 -28.83 -0.05
C ARG A 700 2.15 -28.54 0.63
N LYS A 701 2.06 -27.54 1.48
CA LYS A 701 0.85 -27.19 2.23
C LYS A 701 -0.20 -26.55 1.33
N ASN A 702 -1.45 -27.01 1.45
CA ASN A 702 -2.62 -26.40 0.81
C ASN A 702 -2.48 -26.24 -0.73
N LEU A 703 -1.76 -27.15 -1.41
CA LEU A 703 -1.46 -27.06 -2.85
C LEU A 703 -2.72 -26.79 -3.68
N GLY A 704 -3.77 -27.59 -3.51
CA GLY A 704 -5.02 -27.41 -4.22
C GLY A 704 -5.69 -26.06 -3.96
N LYS A 705 -5.64 -25.54 -2.74
CA LYS A 705 -6.16 -24.21 -2.41
C LYS A 705 -5.34 -23.10 -3.09
N LYS A 706 -4.01 -23.18 -3.08
CA LYS A 706 -3.11 -22.20 -3.72
C LYS A 706 -3.29 -22.17 -5.23
N ILE A 707 -3.35 -23.35 -5.85
CA ILE A 707 -3.67 -23.48 -7.28
C ILE A 707 -5.06 -22.91 -7.55
N GLY A 708 -6.06 -23.25 -6.73
CA GLY A 708 -7.41 -22.69 -6.81
C GLY A 708 -7.41 -21.16 -6.77
N ASN A 709 -6.69 -20.55 -5.83
CA ASN A 709 -6.57 -19.10 -5.69
C ASN A 709 -5.90 -18.44 -6.90
N SER A 710 -4.93 -19.10 -7.54
CA SER A 710 -4.30 -18.59 -8.77
C SER A 710 -5.21 -18.58 -10.00
N LEU A 711 -6.32 -19.33 -9.94
CA LEU A 711 -7.31 -19.47 -11.01
C LEU A 711 -8.59 -18.67 -10.73
N ILE A 712 -9.06 -18.67 -9.48
CA ILE A 712 -10.37 -18.17 -9.06
C ILE A 712 -10.21 -16.77 -8.46
N GLY A 713 -10.42 -15.73 -9.28
CA GLY A 713 -10.44 -14.34 -8.79
C GLY A 713 -10.20 -13.31 -9.88
N ARG A 714 -11.26 -12.85 -10.54
CA ARG A 714 -11.20 -11.70 -11.46
C ARG A 714 -12.28 -10.69 -11.10
N PHE A 715 -11.92 -9.74 -10.24
CA PHE A 715 -12.67 -8.52 -9.95
C PHE A 715 -11.71 -7.33 -9.95
N GLU A 716 -12.25 -6.11 -9.84
CA GLU A 716 -11.52 -4.83 -9.96
C GLU A 716 -10.18 -4.85 -9.21
N THR A 717 -9.09 -4.61 -9.95
CA THR A 717 -7.72 -4.60 -9.43
C THR A 717 -7.13 -3.19 -9.50
N SER A 718 -6.31 -2.83 -8.51
CA SER A 718 -5.52 -1.59 -8.56
C SER A 718 -4.38 -1.70 -9.58
N PRO A 719 -3.83 -0.58 -10.08
CA PRO A 719 -2.72 -0.60 -11.05
C PRO A 719 -1.47 -1.36 -10.58
N PHE A 720 -1.19 -1.39 -9.27
CA PHE A 720 -0.06 -2.11 -8.65
C PHE A 720 -0.48 -3.40 -7.95
N SER A 721 -1.71 -3.87 -8.16
CA SER A 721 -2.13 -5.16 -7.62
C SER A 721 -1.20 -6.29 -8.04
N ALA A 722 -1.06 -7.28 -7.16
CA ALA A 722 -0.25 -8.46 -7.45
C ALA A 722 -0.62 -9.11 -8.80
N TYR A 723 -1.91 -9.19 -9.11
CA TYR A 723 -2.40 -9.69 -10.40
C TYR A 723 -1.92 -8.86 -11.59
N ASN A 724 -1.96 -7.52 -11.52
CA ASN A 724 -1.57 -6.68 -12.65
C ASN A 724 -0.07 -6.73 -12.92
N ILE A 725 0.76 -6.82 -11.89
CA ILE A 725 2.20 -7.03 -12.02
C ILE A 725 2.48 -8.45 -12.56
N PHE A 726 1.79 -9.49 -12.07
CA PHE A 726 1.92 -10.85 -12.61
C PHE A 726 1.51 -10.95 -14.09
N GLU A 727 0.44 -10.27 -14.49
CA GLU A 727 0.03 -10.16 -15.89
C GLU A 727 1.10 -9.49 -16.77
N ASN A 728 1.87 -8.54 -16.22
CA ASN A 728 2.99 -7.92 -16.92
C ASN A 728 4.11 -8.91 -17.20
N PHE A 729 4.42 -9.83 -16.27
CA PHE A 729 5.41 -10.89 -16.48
C PHE A 729 5.11 -11.73 -17.72
N HIS A 730 3.84 -12.00 -18.04
CA HIS A 730 3.47 -12.73 -19.26
C HIS A 730 3.85 -11.96 -20.54
N HIS A 731 3.66 -10.64 -20.55
CA HIS A 731 4.04 -9.78 -21.67
C HIS A 731 5.56 -9.67 -21.81
N ARG A 732 6.29 -9.53 -20.70
CA ARG A 732 7.76 -9.54 -20.71
C ARG A 732 8.33 -10.86 -21.22
N ALA A 733 7.79 -11.99 -20.75
CA ALA A 733 8.17 -13.32 -21.24
C ALA A 733 7.93 -13.45 -22.75
N LEU A 734 6.79 -12.97 -23.25
CA LEU A 734 6.48 -12.97 -24.68
C LEU A 734 7.50 -12.14 -25.48
N VAL A 735 7.81 -10.93 -25.05
CA VAL A 735 8.81 -10.08 -25.72
C VAL A 735 10.19 -10.74 -25.73
N THR A 736 10.59 -11.38 -24.63
CA THR A 736 11.84 -12.15 -24.57
C THR A 736 11.84 -13.30 -25.58
N ALA A 737 10.76 -14.10 -25.63
CA ALA A 737 10.62 -15.18 -26.60
C ALA A 737 10.67 -14.67 -28.05
N LEU A 738 10.04 -13.53 -28.33
CA LEU A 738 10.04 -12.91 -29.66
C LEU A 738 11.40 -12.31 -30.04
N ARG A 739 12.17 -11.78 -29.08
CA ARG A 739 13.56 -11.36 -29.31
C ARG A 739 14.45 -12.55 -29.68
N ILE A 740 14.29 -13.68 -28.99
CA ILE A 740 14.99 -14.93 -29.32
C ILE A 740 14.56 -15.44 -30.70
N LEU A 741 13.27 -15.39 -31.03
CA LEU A 741 12.76 -15.74 -32.35
C LEU A 741 13.36 -14.87 -33.45
N ALA A 742 13.45 -13.55 -33.24
CA ALA A 742 14.07 -12.64 -34.21
C ALA A 742 15.56 -12.96 -34.45
N GLN A 743 16.29 -13.39 -33.42
CA GLN A 743 17.66 -13.88 -33.57
C GLN A 743 17.71 -15.16 -34.42
N LYS A 744 16.83 -16.13 -34.15
CA LYS A 744 16.72 -17.37 -34.95
C LYS A 744 16.42 -17.07 -36.42
N ILE A 745 15.46 -16.18 -36.70
CA ILE A 745 15.08 -15.81 -38.07
C ILE A 745 16.24 -15.11 -38.80
N THR A 746 17.07 -14.33 -38.10
CA THR A 746 18.28 -13.73 -38.68
C THR A 746 19.19 -14.81 -39.29
N LEU A 747 19.32 -15.97 -38.64
CA LEU A 747 20.13 -17.10 -39.12
C LEU A 747 19.54 -17.79 -40.36
N THR A 748 18.27 -17.56 -40.68
CA THR A 748 17.59 -18.14 -41.85
C THR A 748 17.69 -17.28 -43.12
N GLY A 749 18.34 -16.11 -43.04
CA GLY A 749 18.49 -15.17 -44.18
C GLY A 749 17.32 -14.20 -44.37
N LEU A 750 16.29 -14.24 -43.53
CA LEU A 750 15.14 -13.32 -43.53
C LEU A 750 15.43 -12.05 -42.71
N GLU A 751 16.46 -11.29 -43.09
CA GLU A 751 16.96 -10.16 -42.28
C GLU A 751 15.92 -9.07 -42.03
N ARG A 752 15.08 -8.75 -43.02
CA ARG A 752 14.02 -7.72 -42.89
C ARG A 752 12.96 -8.13 -41.87
N ASP A 753 12.53 -9.39 -41.89
CA ASP A 753 11.50 -9.91 -40.99
C ASP A 753 12.05 -10.00 -39.56
N ALA A 754 13.29 -10.44 -39.40
CA ALA A 754 14.00 -10.41 -38.12
C ALA A 754 14.13 -8.98 -37.57
N TRP A 755 14.48 -8.01 -38.43
CA TRP A 755 14.54 -6.60 -38.04
C TRP A 755 13.17 -6.08 -37.59
N LEU A 756 12.11 -6.33 -38.36
CA LEU A 756 10.73 -5.93 -38.01
C LEU A 756 10.29 -6.51 -36.67
N LEU A 757 10.58 -7.79 -36.40
CA LEU A 757 10.31 -8.41 -35.10
C LEU A 757 11.11 -7.77 -33.95
N ARG A 758 12.38 -7.42 -34.16
CA ARG A 758 13.18 -6.70 -33.15
C ARG A 758 12.57 -5.34 -32.84
N GLU A 759 12.17 -4.58 -33.87
CA GLU A 759 11.55 -3.27 -33.67
C GLU A 759 10.17 -3.38 -33.01
N MET A 760 9.38 -4.40 -33.34
CA MET A 760 8.13 -4.70 -32.61
C MET A 760 8.40 -4.90 -31.12
N CYS A 761 9.46 -5.64 -30.77
CA CYS A 761 9.88 -5.85 -29.39
C CYS A 761 10.45 -4.58 -28.73
N ASN A 762 11.05 -3.66 -29.49
CA ASN A 762 11.56 -2.40 -28.99
C ASN A 762 10.42 -1.43 -28.66
N GLY A 763 9.38 -1.36 -29.51
CA GLY A 763 8.18 -0.55 -29.29
C GLY A 763 7.22 -1.10 -28.23
N TYR A 764 7.43 -2.33 -27.75
CA TYR A 764 6.53 -2.98 -26.78
C TYR A 764 6.63 -2.35 -25.38
N GLY A 765 5.47 -2.06 -24.78
CA GLY A 765 5.34 -1.41 -23.47
C GLY A 765 5.60 0.09 -23.48
N ILE A 766 5.96 0.69 -24.61
CA ILE A 766 6.26 2.13 -24.72
C ILE A 766 5.00 2.90 -25.14
N SER A 767 4.79 4.05 -24.50
CA SER A 767 3.88 5.09 -24.97
C SER A 767 4.43 6.48 -24.70
N GLN A 768 3.92 7.47 -25.44
CA GLN A 768 4.21 8.88 -25.22
C GLN A 768 2.95 9.73 -25.41
N VAL A 769 2.79 10.75 -24.56
CA VAL A 769 1.86 11.85 -24.81
C VAL A 769 2.63 12.97 -25.49
N LEU A 770 2.20 13.35 -26.69
CA LEU A 770 2.84 14.39 -27.50
C LEU A 770 2.41 15.79 -27.06
N ASP A 771 3.08 16.81 -27.62
CA ASP A 771 2.87 18.22 -27.28
C ASP A 771 1.45 18.71 -27.62
N ASP A 772 0.77 18.07 -28.58
CA ASP A 772 -0.63 18.32 -28.93
C ASP A 772 -1.65 17.56 -28.05
N GLY A 773 -1.18 16.83 -27.04
CA GLY A 773 -2.01 16.01 -26.15
C GLY A 773 -2.31 14.60 -26.67
N THR A 774 -1.89 14.26 -27.89
CA THR A 774 -2.14 12.93 -28.46
C THR A 774 -1.33 11.88 -27.73
N PHE A 775 -2.03 10.88 -27.19
CA PHE A 775 -1.42 9.69 -26.61
C PHE A 775 -1.12 8.65 -27.68
N ILE A 776 0.13 8.22 -27.81
CA ILE A 776 0.59 7.23 -28.79
C ILE A 776 1.20 6.03 -28.07
N PRO A 777 0.50 4.88 -28.04
CA PRO A 777 1.10 3.61 -27.66
C PRO A 777 1.82 2.96 -28.86
N CYS A 778 2.94 2.30 -28.61
CA CYS A 778 3.74 1.65 -29.66
C CYS A 778 3.60 0.12 -29.70
N SER A 779 2.95 -0.52 -28.71
CA SER A 779 2.87 -1.98 -28.67
C SER A 779 1.96 -2.52 -29.78
N SER A 780 2.46 -3.47 -30.56
CA SER A 780 1.64 -4.21 -31.53
C SER A 780 0.44 -4.93 -30.90
N TRP A 781 0.54 -5.35 -29.64
CA TRP A 781 -0.59 -5.93 -28.91
C TRP A 781 -1.74 -4.92 -28.76
N SER A 782 -1.44 -3.68 -28.37
CA SER A 782 -2.44 -2.62 -28.13
C SER A 782 -3.15 -2.26 -29.44
N TRP A 783 -2.40 -2.08 -30.52
CA TRP A 783 -2.96 -1.81 -31.86
C TRP A 783 -3.81 -2.96 -32.40
N ALA A 784 -3.30 -4.19 -32.36
CA ALA A 784 -4.01 -5.34 -32.88
C ALA A 784 -5.27 -5.65 -32.04
N SER A 785 -5.20 -5.47 -30.71
CA SER A 785 -6.34 -5.68 -29.81
C SER A 785 -7.41 -4.61 -29.96
N TYR A 786 -7.02 -3.33 -30.08
CA TYR A 786 -7.95 -2.22 -30.29
C TYR A 786 -8.70 -2.39 -31.62
N SER A 787 -7.96 -2.70 -32.70
CA SER A 787 -8.49 -2.99 -34.03
C SER A 787 -9.47 -4.19 -34.04
N ALA A 788 -9.13 -5.28 -33.35
CA ALA A 788 -10.00 -6.45 -33.23
C ALA A 788 -11.32 -6.17 -32.49
N LYS A 789 -11.35 -5.19 -31.59
CA LYS A 789 -12.55 -4.71 -30.88
C LYS A 789 -13.35 -3.68 -31.69
N GLY A 790 -12.97 -3.39 -32.94
CA GLY A 790 -13.63 -2.42 -33.81
C GLY A 790 -13.08 -1.00 -33.73
N GLY A 791 -12.03 -0.76 -32.93
CA GLY A 791 -11.35 0.52 -32.84
C GLY A 791 -10.69 0.94 -34.15
N ARG A 792 -10.68 2.25 -34.44
CA ARG A 792 -10.05 2.84 -35.62
C ARG A 792 -9.05 3.91 -35.18
N GLY A 793 -7.98 4.08 -35.96
CA GLY A 793 -6.90 5.02 -35.63
C GLY A 793 -6.05 4.55 -34.46
N ILE A 794 -5.59 5.52 -33.65
CA ILE A 794 -4.70 5.32 -32.50
C ILE A 794 -5.46 4.65 -31.34
N PRO A 795 -4.89 3.63 -30.67
CA PRO A 795 -5.50 3.07 -29.47
C PRO A 795 -5.63 4.11 -28.36
N THR A 796 -6.80 4.11 -27.69
CA THR A 796 -7.09 5.06 -26.60
C THR A 796 -6.35 4.69 -25.31
N PRO A 797 -6.08 5.64 -24.40
CA PRO A 797 -5.45 5.36 -23.11
C PRO A 797 -6.15 4.23 -22.33
N LEU A 798 -7.50 4.20 -22.38
CA LEU A 798 -8.29 3.14 -21.72
C LEU A 798 -7.98 1.73 -22.24
N SER A 799 -7.53 1.61 -23.48
CA SER A 799 -7.18 0.33 -24.12
C SER A 799 -5.72 -0.10 -23.93
N SER A 800 -4.86 0.77 -23.40
CA SER A 800 -3.40 0.60 -23.29
C SER A 800 -2.94 -0.03 -21.98
N HIS A 801 -3.50 -1.20 -21.66
CA HIS A 801 -3.14 -1.94 -20.44
C HIS A 801 -1.71 -2.48 -20.47
N VAL A 802 -1.12 -2.68 -21.65
CA VAL A 802 0.26 -3.20 -21.75
C VAL A 802 1.23 -2.13 -21.28
N GLU A 803 1.10 -0.92 -21.82
CA GLU A 803 1.95 0.23 -21.50
C GLU A 803 1.83 0.63 -20.03
N GLU A 804 0.60 0.68 -19.50
CA GLU A 804 0.34 0.94 -18.08
C GLU A 804 1.06 -0.07 -17.18
N LYS A 805 0.80 -1.37 -17.37
CA LYS A 805 1.36 -2.43 -16.53
C LYS A 805 2.88 -2.48 -16.63
N TRP A 806 3.43 -2.17 -17.80
CA TRP A 806 4.88 -2.17 -18.02
C TRP A 806 5.56 -1.05 -17.26
N PHE A 807 5.04 0.17 -17.38
CA PHE A 807 5.57 1.33 -16.66
C PHE A 807 5.41 1.17 -15.15
N ASN A 808 4.25 0.73 -14.66
CA ASN A 808 4.00 0.55 -13.24
C ASN A 808 4.91 -0.51 -12.62
N HIS A 809 5.19 -1.60 -13.35
CA HIS A 809 6.15 -2.60 -12.93
C HIS A 809 7.55 -2.00 -12.80
N ASP A 810 8.06 -1.31 -13.85
CA ASP A 810 9.39 -0.69 -13.79
C ASP A 810 9.46 0.38 -12.66
N PHE A 811 8.38 1.12 -12.44
CA PHE A 811 8.31 2.13 -11.38
C PHE A 811 8.36 1.51 -9.98
N LEU A 812 7.65 0.40 -9.76
CA LEU A 812 7.70 -0.36 -8.50
C LEU A 812 9.11 -0.91 -8.26
N GLU A 813 9.74 -1.50 -9.27
CA GLU A 813 11.11 -2.03 -9.16
C GLU A 813 12.12 -0.93 -8.80
N GLU A 814 12.01 0.26 -9.40
CA GLU A 814 12.91 1.37 -9.09
C GLU A 814 12.71 1.92 -7.68
N ILE A 815 11.46 2.08 -7.24
CA ILE A 815 11.19 2.49 -5.86
C ILE A 815 11.77 1.46 -4.89
N TYR A 816 11.51 0.17 -5.11
CA TYR A 816 11.96 -0.90 -4.24
C TYR A 816 13.49 -0.96 -4.16
N ALA A 817 14.18 -0.83 -5.30
CA ALA A 817 15.64 -0.81 -5.37
C ALA A 817 16.27 0.43 -4.68
N GLU A 818 15.73 1.63 -4.89
CA GLU A 818 16.25 2.87 -4.30
C GLU A 818 16.10 2.88 -2.78
N LEU A 819 15.04 2.26 -2.26
CA LEU A 819 14.82 2.05 -0.83
C LEU A 819 15.78 1.01 -0.21
N GLY A 820 16.59 0.33 -1.03
CA GLY A 820 17.62 -0.61 -0.61
C GLY A 820 17.24 -2.08 -0.66
N PHE A 821 16.06 -2.43 -1.19
CA PHE A 821 15.58 -3.80 -1.28
C PHE A 821 15.95 -4.47 -2.63
N ASP A 822 15.85 -5.80 -2.71
CA ASP A 822 16.11 -6.56 -3.94
C ASP A 822 14.83 -6.73 -4.78
N PRO A 823 14.72 -6.14 -5.99
CA PRO A 823 13.56 -6.32 -6.87
C PRO A 823 13.23 -7.78 -7.19
N GLY A 824 14.18 -8.71 -7.08
CA GLY A 824 13.95 -10.14 -7.24
C GLY A 824 12.92 -10.72 -6.26
N GLU A 825 12.71 -10.09 -5.10
CA GLU A 825 11.73 -10.49 -4.08
C GLU A 825 10.28 -10.23 -4.51
N ILE A 826 10.05 -9.32 -5.47
CA ILE A 826 8.70 -8.97 -5.92
C ILE A 826 7.99 -10.20 -6.47
N LEU A 827 8.68 -11.05 -7.26
CA LEU A 827 8.09 -12.26 -7.82
C LEU A 827 7.74 -13.30 -6.75
N GLN A 828 8.55 -13.39 -5.69
CA GLN A 828 8.28 -14.28 -4.55
C GLN A 828 7.01 -13.81 -3.84
N ARG A 829 6.94 -12.51 -3.51
CA ARG A 829 5.76 -11.95 -2.84
C ARG A 829 4.50 -12.05 -3.69
N LEU A 830 4.61 -11.89 -5.01
CA LEU A 830 3.52 -12.12 -5.95
C LEU A 830 3.00 -13.55 -5.89
N THR A 831 3.91 -14.51 -5.95
CA THR A 831 3.58 -15.95 -5.91
C THR A 831 2.83 -16.29 -4.63
N GLN A 832 3.32 -15.78 -3.50
CA GLN A 832 2.71 -15.95 -2.19
C GLN A 832 1.32 -15.31 -2.13
N LEU A 833 1.18 -14.01 -2.44
CA LEU A 833 -0.12 -13.32 -2.40
C LEU A 833 -1.16 -13.98 -3.31
N ILE A 834 -0.77 -14.42 -4.51
CA ILE A 834 -1.67 -15.15 -5.40
C ILE A 834 -2.09 -16.48 -4.75
N GLY A 835 -1.16 -17.22 -4.15
CA GLY A 835 -1.43 -18.49 -3.46
C GLY A 835 -2.34 -18.32 -2.24
N GLU A 836 -2.30 -17.17 -1.57
CA GLU A 836 -3.18 -16.83 -0.44
C GLU A 836 -4.57 -16.33 -0.86
N GLY A 837 -4.82 -16.11 -2.15
CA GLY A 837 -6.07 -15.52 -2.64
C GLY A 837 -6.12 -14.00 -2.47
N ARG A 838 -4.96 -13.36 -2.37
CA ARG A 838 -4.74 -11.92 -2.17
C ARG A 838 -4.14 -11.25 -3.41
N ALA A 839 -4.44 -11.78 -4.60
CA ALA A 839 -3.95 -11.25 -5.87
C ALA A 839 -4.40 -9.80 -6.16
N TYR A 840 -5.41 -9.30 -5.43
CA TYR A 840 -5.91 -7.92 -5.54
C TYR A 840 -5.15 -6.92 -4.64
N ASP A 841 -4.34 -7.40 -3.70
CA ASP A 841 -3.59 -6.52 -2.80
C ASP A 841 -2.60 -5.68 -3.61
N ASP A 842 -2.54 -4.38 -3.27
CA ASP A 842 -1.64 -3.43 -3.90
C ASP A 842 -0.20 -3.66 -3.42
N LEU A 843 0.73 -3.89 -4.34
CA LEU A 843 2.11 -4.18 -3.99
C LEU A 843 2.83 -2.97 -3.38
N LEU A 844 2.43 -1.73 -3.66
CA LEU A 844 3.01 -0.57 -2.95
C LEU A 844 2.62 -0.60 -1.47
N ASP A 845 1.38 -1.00 -1.16
CA ASP A 845 0.94 -1.18 0.23
C ASP A 845 1.67 -2.35 0.89
N VAL A 846 1.72 -3.51 0.23
CA VAL A 846 2.30 -4.73 0.82
C VAL A 846 3.83 -4.64 0.96
N LEU A 847 4.51 -4.15 -0.08
CA LEU A 847 5.97 -4.07 -0.10
C LEU A 847 6.49 -2.85 0.64
N LEU A 848 5.78 -1.71 0.63
CA LEU A 848 6.32 -0.45 1.14
C LEU A 848 5.51 0.13 2.32
N GLY A 849 4.32 -0.39 2.63
CA GLY A 849 3.46 0.17 3.68
C GLY A 849 2.85 1.52 3.32
N LEU A 850 2.84 1.88 2.03
CA LEU A 850 2.54 3.22 1.55
C LEU A 850 1.07 3.43 1.25
N LYS A 851 0.34 3.89 2.25
CA LYS A 851 -0.98 4.47 2.02
C LYS A 851 -0.96 5.92 2.45
N PRO A 852 -1.11 6.90 1.53
CA PRO A 852 -1.57 8.23 1.93
C PRO A 852 -3.03 8.07 2.35
N LYS A 853 -3.26 7.59 3.59
CA LYS A 853 -4.56 7.11 4.12
C LYS A 853 -5.69 8.14 4.05
N ASP A 854 -5.35 9.41 3.83
CA ASP A 854 -6.25 10.56 3.85
C ASP A 854 -6.41 11.28 2.50
N VAL A 855 -5.73 10.83 1.44
CA VAL A 855 -5.81 11.46 0.12
C VAL A 855 -6.71 10.64 -0.79
N THR A 856 -7.89 11.19 -1.10
CA THR A 856 -8.77 10.59 -2.11
C THR A 856 -8.44 11.20 -3.47
N VAL A 857 -8.46 10.39 -4.52
CA VAL A 857 -8.29 10.85 -5.91
C VAL A 857 -9.53 10.47 -6.67
N ILE A 858 -10.16 11.46 -7.29
CA ILE A 858 -11.30 11.19 -8.16
C ILE A 858 -10.76 10.97 -9.57
N ALA A 859 -10.93 9.74 -10.06
CA ALA A 859 -10.67 9.44 -11.47
C ALA A 859 -11.64 10.26 -12.32
N GLN A 860 -11.08 11.18 -13.11
CA GLN A 860 -11.84 11.98 -14.05
C GLN A 860 -11.96 11.21 -15.38
N GLU A 861 -13.11 11.28 -16.03
CA GLU A 861 -13.26 10.72 -17.37
C GLU A 861 -12.43 11.52 -18.36
N THR A 862 -11.51 10.86 -19.07
CA THR A 862 -10.74 11.47 -20.15
C THR A 862 -11.57 11.48 -21.44
N GLN A 863 -11.99 12.68 -21.84
CA GLN A 863 -12.69 12.93 -23.11
C GLN A 863 -11.84 13.85 -23.99
N ASP A 864 -11.98 13.70 -25.31
CA ASP A 864 -11.35 14.61 -26.28
C ASP A 864 -12.21 15.87 -26.38
N TYR A 865 -11.91 16.84 -25.51
CA TYR A 865 -12.69 18.07 -25.40
C TYR A 865 -12.35 19.04 -26.54
N PRO A 866 -13.35 19.74 -27.11
CA PRO A 866 -13.09 20.80 -28.09
C PRO A 866 -12.34 21.98 -27.46
N PRO A 867 -11.51 22.70 -28.23
CA PRO A 867 -10.75 23.83 -27.73
C PRO A 867 -11.66 25.02 -27.35
N ALA A 868 -11.31 25.70 -26.27
CA ALA A 868 -11.90 26.98 -25.89
C ALA A 868 -11.31 28.11 -26.74
N LYS A 869 -12.07 29.16 -27.03
CA LYS A 869 -11.50 30.32 -27.73
C LYS A 869 -10.65 31.17 -26.78
N PRO A 870 -9.58 31.83 -27.26
CA PRO A 870 -8.76 32.71 -26.44
C PRO A 870 -9.52 33.92 -25.92
N LEU A 871 -9.11 34.42 -24.76
CA LEU A 871 -9.54 35.72 -24.24
C LEU A 871 -8.99 36.87 -25.11
N VAL A 872 -9.76 37.95 -25.21
CA VAL A 872 -9.38 39.16 -25.94
C VAL A 872 -8.77 40.16 -24.98
N ARG A 873 -7.49 40.50 -25.19
CA ARG A 873 -6.76 41.49 -24.38
C ARG A 873 -7.38 42.87 -24.55
N HIS A 874 -7.53 43.59 -23.44
CA HIS A 874 -7.99 44.97 -23.48
C HIS A 874 -6.90 45.88 -24.10
N PRO A 875 -7.26 46.77 -25.05
CA PRO A 875 -6.28 47.62 -25.75
C PRO A 875 -5.58 48.63 -24.84
N GLY A 876 -6.16 48.94 -23.68
CA GLY A 876 -5.57 49.83 -22.67
C GLY A 876 -4.63 49.12 -21.68
N ASN A 877 -4.22 47.88 -21.94
CA ASN A 877 -3.27 47.18 -21.06
C ASN A 877 -1.85 47.78 -21.14
N PRO A 878 -1.09 47.80 -20.03
CA PRO A 878 -1.54 47.45 -18.68
C PRO A 878 -2.48 48.48 -18.05
N ILE A 879 -3.47 48.02 -17.29
CA ILE A 879 -4.44 48.91 -16.60
C ILE A 879 -3.90 49.46 -15.28
N LEU A 880 -2.97 48.74 -14.62
CA LEU A 880 -2.18 49.25 -13.50
C LEU A 880 -0.71 48.90 -13.70
N SER A 881 0.14 49.87 -13.38
CA SER A 881 1.60 49.73 -13.30
C SER A 881 2.10 50.23 -11.93
N PRO A 882 3.29 49.78 -11.50
CA PRO A 882 3.90 50.21 -10.24
C PRO A 882 4.11 51.74 -10.22
N LEU A 883 3.87 52.37 -9.07
CA LEU A 883 4.06 53.81 -8.85
C LEU A 883 5.28 54.04 -7.97
N LYS A 884 6.33 54.69 -8.49
CA LYS A 884 7.60 54.86 -7.77
C LYS A 884 7.47 55.76 -6.55
N GLU A 885 6.49 56.67 -6.58
CA GLU A 885 6.13 57.58 -5.50
C GLU A 885 5.44 56.89 -4.31
N HIS A 886 4.93 55.67 -4.47
CA HIS A 886 4.28 54.90 -3.41
C HIS A 886 5.20 53.74 -2.96
N PRO A 887 5.94 53.87 -1.85
CA PRO A 887 6.99 52.91 -1.49
C PRO A 887 6.52 51.45 -1.32
N TRP A 888 5.24 51.26 -0.97
CA TRP A 888 4.64 49.94 -0.73
C TRP A 888 4.20 49.21 -1.99
N GLU A 889 4.15 49.90 -3.15
CA GLU A 889 3.76 49.34 -4.46
C GLU A 889 4.73 49.75 -5.59
N SER A 890 5.92 50.22 -5.22
CA SER A 890 6.90 50.82 -6.11
C SER A 890 7.54 49.83 -7.09
N ARG A 891 7.49 48.53 -6.79
CA ARG A 891 8.13 47.48 -7.61
C ARG A 891 7.12 46.78 -8.51
N TYR A 892 6.05 46.23 -7.95
CA TYR A 892 5.12 45.37 -8.70
C TYR A 892 3.67 45.57 -8.26
N VAL A 893 2.73 45.53 -9.22
CA VAL A 893 1.28 45.45 -8.96
C VAL A 893 0.63 44.40 -9.85
N LEU A 894 0.04 43.38 -9.24
CA LEU A 894 -0.37 42.15 -9.95
C LEU A 894 -1.50 41.42 -9.21
N ASN A 895 -1.96 40.31 -9.79
CA ASN A 895 -2.76 39.26 -9.13
C ASN A 895 -3.90 39.79 -8.27
N ALA A 896 -4.88 40.45 -8.90
CA ALA A 896 -5.99 41.08 -8.19
C ALA A 896 -7.21 40.17 -8.03
N ALA A 897 -7.80 40.17 -6.83
CA ALA A 897 -9.19 39.74 -6.67
C ALA A 897 -10.09 40.78 -7.34
N ALA A 898 -11.21 40.35 -7.91
CA ALA A 898 -12.21 41.24 -8.50
C ALA A 898 -13.58 40.94 -7.92
N VAL A 899 -14.30 41.96 -7.46
CA VAL A 899 -15.68 41.82 -6.98
C VAL A 899 -16.54 42.96 -7.54
N ARG A 900 -17.71 42.61 -8.09
CA ARG A 900 -18.68 43.60 -8.57
C ARG A 900 -19.64 43.95 -7.44
N LEU A 901 -19.74 45.23 -7.10
CA LEU A 901 -20.64 45.76 -6.08
C LEU A 901 -21.24 47.08 -6.59
N GLN A 902 -22.56 47.21 -6.54
CA GLN A 902 -23.27 48.46 -6.90
C GLN A 902 -22.84 49.03 -8.28
N GLY A 903 -22.71 48.15 -9.28
CA GLY A 903 -22.35 48.53 -10.65
C GLY A 903 -20.86 48.83 -10.90
N LYS A 904 -20.00 48.80 -9.87
CA LYS A 904 -18.55 49.00 -10.01
C LYS A 904 -17.79 47.70 -9.74
N VAL A 905 -16.57 47.59 -10.29
CA VAL A 905 -15.66 46.48 -9.98
C VAL A 905 -14.54 46.97 -9.08
N TYR A 906 -14.40 46.32 -7.93
CA TYR A 906 -13.38 46.58 -6.92
C TYR A 906 -12.26 45.56 -7.11
N LEU A 907 -11.05 46.05 -7.39
CA LEU A 907 -9.84 45.27 -7.59
C LEU A 907 -8.97 45.32 -6.35
N LEU A 908 -8.90 44.21 -5.63
CA LEU A 908 -8.00 44.01 -4.50
C LEU A 908 -6.70 43.44 -5.05
N TYR A 909 -5.75 44.32 -5.43
CA TYR A 909 -4.53 43.92 -6.12
C TYR A 909 -3.38 43.68 -5.16
N ARG A 910 -2.53 42.68 -5.46
CA ARG A 910 -1.26 42.49 -4.76
C ARG A 910 -0.28 43.57 -5.21
N ALA A 911 0.34 44.21 -4.23
CA ALA A 911 1.40 45.18 -4.41
C ALA A 911 2.66 44.72 -3.70
N TYR A 912 3.83 45.02 -4.26
CA TYR A 912 5.13 44.72 -3.67
C TYR A 912 6.01 45.98 -3.73
N GLY A 913 6.57 46.34 -2.58
CA GLY A 913 7.37 47.54 -2.39
C GLY A 913 8.86 47.26 -2.30
N ASP A 914 9.65 48.33 -2.17
CA ASP A 914 11.11 48.26 -1.97
C ASP A 914 11.50 47.63 -0.63
N ASP A 915 10.56 47.55 0.31
CA ASP A 915 10.71 46.89 1.61
C ASP A 915 10.55 45.37 1.56
N GLU A 916 10.33 44.81 0.37
CA GLU A 916 10.19 43.39 0.11
C GLU A 916 8.99 42.72 0.82
N VAL A 917 7.89 43.46 0.96
CA VAL A 917 6.66 42.98 1.60
C VAL A 917 5.46 43.13 0.67
N SER A 918 4.75 42.02 0.44
CA SER A 918 3.48 42.04 -0.30
C SER A 918 2.31 42.57 0.54
N ARG A 919 1.48 43.44 -0.05
CA ARG A 919 0.27 44.03 0.56
C ARG A 919 -0.88 44.03 -0.44
N ILE A 920 -2.11 44.25 0.04
CA ILE A 920 -3.28 44.40 -0.84
C ILE A 920 -3.67 45.87 -0.96
N GLY A 921 -3.64 46.40 -2.19
CA GLY A 921 -4.18 47.70 -2.56
C GLY A 921 -5.62 47.61 -3.08
N LEU A 922 -6.26 48.77 -3.29
CA LEU A 922 -7.61 48.84 -3.85
C LEU A 922 -7.67 49.82 -5.03
N ALA A 923 -8.13 49.31 -6.17
CA ALA A 923 -8.54 50.11 -7.31
C ALA A 923 -10.03 49.89 -7.62
N VAL A 924 -10.73 50.94 -8.04
CA VAL A 924 -12.15 50.90 -8.40
C VAL A 924 -12.27 51.17 -9.88
N THR A 925 -13.04 50.36 -10.60
CA THR A 925 -13.21 50.46 -12.05
C THR A 925 -14.69 50.42 -12.43
N ASP A 926 -15.01 50.87 -13.65
CA ASP A 926 -16.31 50.61 -14.30
C ASP A 926 -16.38 49.21 -14.95
N GLY A 927 -15.32 48.41 -14.81
CA GLY A 927 -15.09 47.18 -15.55
C GLY A 927 -13.87 47.28 -16.47
N TYR A 928 -13.69 48.43 -17.14
CA TYR A 928 -12.67 48.59 -18.19
C TYR A 928 -11.64 49.68 -17.85
N ARG A 929 -12.09 50.78 -17.24
CA ARG A 929 -11.25 51.93 -16.88
C ARG A 929 -11.13 52.06 -15.37
N VAL A 930 -9.91 52.34 -14.91
CA VAL A 930 -9.65 52.67 -13.50
C VAL A 930 -10.23 54.05 -13.20
N LEU A 931 -11.19 54.09 -12.29
CA LEU A 931 -11.84 55.31 -11.81
C LEU A 931 -11.11 55.90 -10.60
N GLU A 932 -10.55 55.04 -9.75
CA GLU A 932 -9.87 55.41 -8.52
C GLU A 932 -8.83 54.34 -8.14
N ARG A 933 -7.71 54.76 -7.57
CA ARG A 933 -6.70 53.91 -6.93
C ARG A 933 -6.33 54.55 -5.60
N LEU A 934 -6.44 53.80 -4.50
CA LEU A 934 -6.14 54.35 -3.18
C LEU A 934 -4.62 54.50 -2.98
N PRO A 935 -4.17 55.57 -2.27
CA PRO A 935 -2.75 55.82 -2.04
C PRO A 935 -2.13 54.90 -0.97
N GLU A 936 -2.97 54.30 -0.12
CA GLU A 936 -2.56 53.42 0.97
C GLU A 936 -3.15 52.00 0.78
N PRO A 937 -2.45 50.95 1.25
CA PRO A 937 -2.94 49.59 1.20
C PRO A 937 -4.18 49.40 2.07
N VAL A 938 -5.10 48.54 1.63
CA VAL A 938 -6.34 48.21 2.36
C VAL A 938 -6.22 46.95 3.22
N PHE A 939 -5.16 46.16 3.03
CA PHE A 939 -4.83 45.02 3.87
C PHE A 939 -3.31 44.80 3.92
N VAL A 940 -2.75 44.73 5.13
CA VAL A 940 -1.30 44.64 5.39
C VAL A 940 -1.00 43.53 6.38
N PRO A 941 0.23 42.97 6.39
CA PRO A 941 0.69 42.03 7.41
C PRO A 941 0.51 42.52 8.86
N GLN A 942 0.08 41.63 9.75
CA GLN A 942 -0.06 41.84 11.20
C GLN A 942 0.45 40.65 12.04
N THR A 943 0.64 39.47 11.46
CA THR A 943 1.09 38.26 12.19
C THR A 943 2.44 37.77 11.69
N ASP A 944 3.16 37.00 12.51
CA ASP A 944 4.45 36.40 12.13
C ASP A 944 4.34 35.51 10.88
N ARG A 945 3.17 34.88 10.68
CA ARG A 945 2.88 33.99 9.54
C ARG A 945 2.71 34.75 8.21
N GLU A 946 2.56 36.07 8.25
CA GLU A 946 2.44 36.93 7.06
C GLU A 946 3.56 37.99 6.99
N LYS A 947 4.66 37.83 7.76
CA LYS A 947 5.72 38.85 7.88
C LYS A 947 6.41 39.25 6.56
N LYS A 948 6.38 38.38 5.55
CA LYS A 948 6.89 38.67 4.19
C LYS A 948 5.79 39.03 3.21
N GLY A 949 4.52 38.91 3.59
CA GLY A 949 3.42 39.52 2.87
C GLY A 949 2.11 38.74 2.91
N VAL A 950 1.10 39.43 2.38
CA VAL A 950 -0.24 38.92 2.10
C VAL A 950 -0.43 38.97 0.57
N GLU A 951 -0.64 37.81 -0.05
CA GLU A 951 -0.49 37.65 -1.50
C GLU A 951 -1.73 37.05 -2.17
N ASP A 952 -1.90 37.39 -3.45
CA ASP A 952 -2.81 36.76 -4.41
C ASP A 952 -4.25 36.51 -3.86
N PRO A 953 -4.99 37.57 -3.48
CA PRO A 953 -6.30 37.43 -2.84
C PRO A 953 -7.37 36.92 -3.82
N ARG A 954 -8.26 36.04 -3.35
CA ARG A 954 -9.50 35.64 -4.03
C ARG A 954 -10.67 35.95 -3.12
N VAL A 955 -11.72 36.58 -3.65
CA VAL A 955 -12.84 37.09 -2.85
C VAL A 955 -14.18 36.55 -3.33
N VAL A 956 -15.01 36.14 -2.38
CA VAL A 956 -16.44 35.83 -2.59
C VAL A 956 -17.30 36.52 -1.56
N ILE A 957 -18.59 36.64 -1.84
CA ILE A 957 -19.58 37.21 -0.92
C ILE A 957 -20.43 36.08 -0.34
N ILE A 958 -20.48 35.97 0.98
CA ILE A 958 -21.32 35.01 1.69
C ILE A 958 -22.03 35.75 2.82
N ASN A 959 -23.36 35.66 2.86
CA ASN A 959 -24.19 36.27 3.91
C ASN A 959 -23.87 37.76 4.15
N GLY A 960 -23.67 38.53 3.07
CA GLY A 960 -23.39 39.98 3.16
C GLY A 960 -21.98 40.36 3.64
N ARG A 961 -21.05 39.40 3.68
CA ARG A 961 -19.63 39.64 4.00
C ARG A 961 -18.75 39.22 2.84
N LEU A 962 -17.68 39.98 2.59
CA LEU A 962 -16.59 39.58 1.73
C LEU A 962 -15.73 38.61 2.52
N TYR A 963 -15.51 37.41 1.98
CA TYR A 963 -14.52 36.46 2.45
C TYR A 963 -13.37 36.43 1.46
N MET A 964 -12.17 36.70 1.96
CA MET A 964 -10.93 36.71 1.21
C MET A 964 -10.06 35.53 1.63
N LEU A 965 -9.77 34.63 0.71
CA LEU A 965 -8.67 33.68 0.87
C LEU A 965 -7.42 34.28 0.22
N TYR A 966 -6.30 34.22 0.93
CA TYR A 966 -5.03 34.81 0.49
C TYR A 966 -3.85 33.96 0.96
N THR A 967 -2.70 34.12 0.31
CA THR A 967 -1.46 33.48 0.75
C THR A 967 -0.77 34.34 1.80
N ALA A 968 -0.64 33.82 3.01
CA ALA A 968 0.20 34.37 4.07
C ALA A 968 1.61 33.78 3.94
N TYR A 969 2.61 34.65 3.75
CA TYR A 969 4.00 34.23 3.58
C TYR A 969 4.88 34.76 4.71
N ASP A 970 5.59 33.86 5.38
CA ASP A 970 6.52 34.22 6.46
C ASP A 970 7.99 34.22 6.02
N GLY A 971 8.30 34.02 4.75
CA GLY A 971 9.69 33.90 4.28
C GLY A 971 10.21 32.46 4.28
N VAL A 972 9.58 31.54 5.01
CA VAL A 972 9.93 30.12 5.08
C VAL A 972 8.85 29.27 4.40
N ILE A 973 7.58 29.49 4.73
CA ILE A 973 6.43 28.74 4.20
C ILE A 973 5.34 29.70 3.71
N ALA A 974 4.72 29.34 2.59
CA ALA A 974 3.53 30.02 2.07
C ALA A 974 2.29 29.17 2.40
N GLN A 975 1.31 29.79 3.07
CA GLN A 975 0.11 29.10 3.58
C GLN A 975 -1.15 29.87 3.20
N ILE A 976 -2.28 29.19 3.14
CA ILE A 976 -3.57 29.84 2.93
C ILE A 976 -4.11 30.38 4.25
N ALA A 977 -4.53 31.64 4.23
CA ALA A 977 -5.23 32.33 5.31
C ALA A 977 -6.57 32.87 4.83
N ALA A 978 -7.47 33.11 5.79
CA ALA A 978 -8.79 33.67 5.53
C ALA A 978 -8.99 34.98 6.30
N ALA A 979 -9.64 35.95 5.66
CA ALA A 979 -10.10 37.19 6.28
C ALA A 979 -11.52 37.55 5.82
N SER A 980 -12.26 38.29 6.65
CA SER A 980 -13.61 38.74 6.31
C SER A 980 -13.89 40.20 6.70
N ILE A 981 -14.73 40.87 5.92
CA ILE A 981 -15.25 42.22 6.20
C ILE A 981 -16.71 42.30 5.72
N SER A 982 -17.57 43.09 6.38
CA SER A 982 -18.93 43.28 5.88
C SER A 982 -18.92 44.08 4.58
N VAL A 983 -19.87 43.83 3.66
CA VAL A 983 -20.00 44.63 2.44
C VAL A 983 -20.20 46.11 2.78
N GLU A 984 -20.94 46.41 3.85
CA GLU A 984 -21.18 47.77 4.32
C GLU A 984 -19.88 48.46 4.76
N ASP A 985 -19.08 47.82 5.61
CA ASP A 985 -17.80 48.36 6.08
C ASP A 985 -16.82 48.55 4.92
N PHE A 986 -16.79 47.60 3.98
CA PHE A 986 -15.92 47.66 2.80
C PHE A 986 -16.27 48.86 1.92
N LEU A 987 -17.55 49.05 1.59
CA LEU A 987 -18.02 50.19 0.78
C LEU A 987 -17.85 51.52 1.52
N ALA A 988 -17.98 51.53 2.85
CA ALA A 988 -17.72 52.68 3.71
C ALA A 988 -16.23 52.93 3.99
N ARG A 989 -15.32 52.16 3.36
CA ARG A 989 -13.85 52.27 3.50
C ARG A 989 -13.32 52.08 4.94
N ARG A 990 -14.04 51.31 5.76
CA ARG A 990 -13.64 50.99 7.15
C ARG A 990 -12.72 49.76 7.16
N PHE A 991 -11.57 49.84 6.48
CA PHE A 991 -10.67 48.70 6.27
C PHE A 991 -9.99 48.22 7.56
N ASP A 992 -9.97 49.02 8.62
CA ASP A 992 -9.59 48.59 9.97
C ASP A 992 -10.49 47.46 10.53
N ARG A 993 -11.68 47.25 9.93
CA ARG A 993 -12.66 46.22 10.31
C ARG A 993 -12.44 44.87 9.64
N TRP A 994 -11.37 44.68 8.87
CA TRP A 994 -10.97 43.35 8.41
C TRP A 994 -10.72 42.42 9.61
N ARG A 995 -11.45 41.31 9.65
CA ARG A 995 -11.27 40.24 10.63
C ARG A 995 -10.42 39.14 10.02
N ARG A 996 -9.29 38.82 10.65
CA ARG A 996 -8.53 37.60 10.34
C ARG A 996 -9.25 36.40 10.93
N GLU A 997 -9.62 35.45 10.09
CA GLU A 997 -10.31 34.22 10.50
C GLU A 997 -9.31 33.10 10.85
N GLY A 998 -8.04 33.24 10.45
CA GLY A 998 -6.94 32.33 10.75
C GLY A 998 -6.36 31.65 9.51
N LEU A 999 -5.37 30.77 9.71
CA LEU A 999 -4.85 29.89 8.67
C LEU A 999 -5.90 28.84 8.31
N ALA A 1000 -6.15 28.64 7.01
CA ALA A 1000 -7.05 27.60 6.54
C ALA A 1000 -6.41 26.22 6.68
N PHE A 1001 -5.13 26.11 6.31
CA PHE A 1001 -4.32 24.91 6.45
C PHE A 1001 -3.05 25.29 7.20
N GLN A 1002 -2.82 24.67 8.36
CA GLN A 1002 -1.68 24.98 9.23
C GLN A 1002 -0.44 24.19 8.80
N ASP A 1003 0.71 24.83 8.77
CA ASP A 1003 2.04 24.29 8.48
C ASP A 1003 2.11 23.43 7.19
N VAL A 1004 1.26 23.73 6.20
CA VAL A 1004 1.24 23.09 4.88
C VAL A 1004 1.59 24.13 3.83
N TRP A 1005 2.53 23.80 2.94
CA TRP A 1005 2.84 24.64 1.80
C TRP A 1005 1.68 24.59 0.80
N ASP A 1006 0.86 25.64 0.78
CA ASP A 1006 -0.40 25.69 0.07
C ASP A 1006 -0.66 27.08 -0.52
N LYS A 1007 -1.21 27.12 -1.73
CA LYS A 1007 -1.48 28.33 -2.49
C LYS A 1007 -2.80 28.21 -3.25
N ASP A 1008 -3.18 29.28 -3.94
CA ASP A 1008 -4.22 29.24 -4.96
C ASP A 1008 -5.59 28.81 -4.44
N ALA A 1009 -5.98 29.30 -3.26
CA ALA A 1009 -7.25 28.94 -2.67
C ALA A 1009 -8.37 29.92 -3.01
N PHE A 1010 -9.56 29.38 -3.24
CA PHE A 1010 -10.81 30.15 -3.27
C PHE A 1010 -11.92 29.36 -2.56
N LEU A 1011 -12.96 30.09 -2.16
CA LEU A 1011 -14.17 29.55 -1.56
C LEU A 1011 -15.32 29.62 -2.59
N PHE A 1012 -16.16 28.59 -2.66
CA PHE A 1012 -17.41 28.70 -3.44
C PHE A 1012 -18.37 29.70 -2.78
N PRO A 1013 -19.09 30.54 -3.54
CA PRO A 1013 -19.90 31.61 -2.97
C PRO A 1013 -21.20 31.11 -2.30
N GLU A 1014 -21.53 29.83 -2.45
CA GLU A 1014 -22.70 29.20 -1.84
C GLU A 1014 -22.36 27.80 -1.30
N LYS A 1015 -23.26 27.28 -0.45
CA LYS A 1015 -23.15 25.89 0.03
C LYS A 1015 -23.55 24.93 -1.08
N ILE A 1016 -22.77 23.86 -1.27
CA ILE A 1016 -23.09 22.77 -2.20
C ILE A 1016 -23.31 21.51 -1.36
N GLY A 1017 -24.46 20.85 -1.53
CA GLY A 1017 -24.85 19.71 -0.70
C GLY A 1017 -24.87 20.02 0.82
N GLY A 1018 -25.16 21.27 1.20
CA GLY A 1018 -25.21 21.71 2.60
C GLY A 1018 -23.87 22.13 3.23
N ARG A 1019 -22.75 21.99 2.49
CA ARG A 1019 -21.38 22.25 2.97
C ARG A 1019 -20.73 23.42 2.22
N TYR A 1020 -19.84 24.13 2.89
CA TYR A 1020 -18.91 25.06 2.24
C TYR A 1020 -17.81 24.28 1.53
N VAL A 1021 -17.36 24.78 0.38
CA VAL A 1021 -16.39 24.10 -0.48
C VAL A 1021 -15.22 25.03 -0.75
N ILE A 1022 -14.00 24.55 -0.53
CA ILE A 1022 -12.77 25.26 -0.82
C ILE A 1022 -12.00 24.48 -1.87
N TYR A 1023 -11.54 25.17 -2.91
CA TYR A 1023 -10.43 24.66 -3.72
C TYR A 1023 -9.14 25.30 -3.25
N HIS A 1024 -8.06 24.54 -3.28
CA HIS A 1024 -6.72 24.97 -2.90
C HIS A 1024 -5.67 24.10 -3.61
N ARG A 1025 -4.39 24.35 -3.38
CA ARG A 1025 -3.31 23.74 -4.17
C ARG A 1025 -2.10 23.42 -3.29
N ILE A 1026 -2.02 22.14 -2.94
CA ILE A 1026 -0.76 21.52 -2.55
C ILE A 1026 -0.06 21.07 -3.83
N GLU A 1027 1.10 21.65 -4.11
CA GLU A 1027 1.82 21.44 -5.38
C GLU A 1027 2.04 19.94 -5.64
N PRO A 1028 1.67 19.41 -6.83
CA PRO A 1028 1.35 20.13 -8.06
C PRO A 1028 -0.14 20.24 -8.43
N SER A 1029 -1.05 19.79 -7.56
CA SER A 1029 -2.44 19.47 -7.91
C SER A 1029 -3.47 20.38 -7.27
N ILE A 1030 -4.67 20.49 -7.86
CA ILE A 1030 -5.82 21.18 -7.26
C ILE A 1030 -6.62 20.21 -6.39
N TRP A 1031 -6.91 20.64 -5.18
CA TRP A 1031 -7.60 19.90 -4.14
C TRP A 1031 -8.95 20.53 -3.84
N VAL A 1032 -9.91 19.70 -3.41
CA VAL A 1032 -11.17 20.14 -2.82
C VAL A 1032 -11.22 19.73 -1.34
N SER A 1033 -11.72 20.65 -0.51
CA SER A 1033 -11.98 20.47 0.91
C SER A 1033 -13.40 20.94 1.26
N TYR A 1034 -14.05 20.23 2.18
CA TYR A 1034 -15.43 20.50 2.59
C TYR A 1034 -15.51 20.93 4.05
N LEU A 1035 -16.41 21.88 4.36
CA LEU A 1035 -16.67 22.33 5.73
C LEU A 1035 -18.17 22.41 6.02
N ASP A 1036 -18.62 21.88 7.15
CA ASP A 1036 -20.01 22.04 7.60
C ASP A 1036 -20.30 23.48 8.05
N GLN A 1037 -19.29 24.13 8.63
CA GLN A 1037 -19.31 25.51 9.10
C GLN A 1037 -18.07 26.24 8.58
N LEU A 1038 -18.22 27.53 8.26
CA LEU A 1038 -17.14 28.37 7.77
C LEU A 1038 -16.23 28.82 8.93
N LYS A 1039 -15.48 27.87 9.48
CA LYS A 1039 -14.54 28.03 10.59
C LYS A 1039 -13.18 27.49 10.16
N PHE A 1040 -12.12 28.21 10.51
CA PHE A 1040 -10.73 27.84 10.23
C PHE A 1040 -10.00 27.44 11.53
N PRO A 1041 -9.05 26.49 11.48
CA PRO A 1041 -8.58 25.75 10.30
C PRO A 1041 -9.62 24.78 9.74
N VAL A 1042 -9.46 24.42 8.46
CA VAL A 1042 -10.27 23.41 7.75
C VAL A 1042 -10.07 22.04 8.43
N PRO A 1043 -11.08 21.14 8.45
CA PRO A 1043 -10.90 19.78 8.98
C PRO A 1043 -9.73 19.03 8.31
N LYS A 1044 -8.94 18.26 9.08
CA LYS A 1044 -7.77 17.48 8.61
C LYS A 1044 -8.14 16.16 7.89
N GLU A 1045 -9.40 15.99 7.48
CA GLU A 1045 -9.89 14.76 6.85
C GLU A 1045 -10.59 15.06 5.53
N SER A 1046 -10.70 14.04 4.68
CA SER A 1046 -11.50 14.07 3.45
C SER A 1046 -11.04 15.11 2.43
N HIS A 1047 -9.72 15.25 2.29
CA HIS A 1047 -9.12 16.07 1.24
C HIS A 1047 -8.99 15.26 -0.05
N THR A 1048 -9.44 15.84 -1.16
CA THR A 1048 -9.52 15.11 -2.43
C THR A 1048 -8.78 15.85 -3.53
N ILE A 1049 -7.90 15.15 -4.23
CA ILE A 1049 -7.33 15.64 -5.48
C ILE A 1049 -8.38 15.47 -6.57
N ILE A 1050 -8.84 16.58 -7.14
CA ILE A 1050 -9.83 16.59 -8.23
C ILE A 1050 -9.15 16.73 -9.59
N MET A 1051 -7.98 17.37 -9.62
CA MET A 1051 -7.25 17.64 -10.84
C MET A 1051 -5.75 17.66 -10.56
N GLY A 1052 -4.99 16.93 -11.36
CA GLY A 1052 -3.54 17.01 -11.41
C GLY A 1052 -3.02 17.59 -12.73
N PRO A 1053 -1.71 17.83 -12.80
CA PRO A 1053 -1.04 18.21 -14.05
C PRO A 1053 -1.21 17.11 -15.11
N ARG A 1054 -1.32 17.51 -16.39
CA ARG A 1054 -1.44 16.53 -17.48
C ARG A 1054 -0.09 15.93 -17.85
N PRO A 1055 -0.04 14.68 -18.35
CA PRO A 1055 1.20 14.04 -18.75
C PRO A 1055 1.85 14.68 -19.99
N GLY A 1056 3.11 14.33 -20.26
CA GLY A 1056 3.80 14.69 -21.51
C GLY A 1056 4.44 16.08 -21.50
N LYS A 1057 4.14 16.90 -22.51
CA LYS A 1057 4.63 18.30 -22.59
C LYS A 1057 3.49 19.31 -22.77
N MET A 1058 2.31 18.97 -22.25
CA MET A 1058 1.17 19.88 -22.27
C MET A 1058 1.47 21.17 -21.51
N TRP A 1059 0.71 22.23 -21.81
CA TRP A 1059 0.94 23.56 -21.24
C TRP A 1059 0.73 23.64 -19.72
N ASP A 1060 0.11 22.63 -19.12
CA ASP A 1060 -0.16 22.48 -17.69
C ASP A 1060 0.43 21.18 -17.11
N PHE A 1061 1.62 20.81 -17.60
CA PHE A 1061 2.35 19.60 -17.23
C PHE A 1061 3.04 19.65 -15.87
N LEU A 1062 3.67 20.78 -15.51
CA LEU A 1062 4.53 20.85 -14.33
C LEU A 1062 3.72 21.00 -13.05
N LYS A 1063 2.79 21.95 -13.05
CA LYS A 1063 1.85 22.19 -11.96
C LYS A 1063 0.65 23.00 -12.44
N ILE A 1064 -0.42 22.91 -11.67
CA ILE A 1064 -1.65 23.67 -11.85
C ILE A 1064 -2.07 24.31 -10.54
N GLY A 1065 -2.93 25.32 -10.62
CA GLY A 1065 -3.57 25.92 -9.46
C GLY A 1065 -4.78 26.75 -9.84
N ALA A 1066 -5.67 26.97 -8.89
CA ALA A 1066 -6.85 27.78 -9.15
C ALA A 1066 -6.49 29.25 -9.43
N GLY A 1067 -7.21 29.84 -10.38
CA GLY A 1067 -7.06 31.25 -10.72
C GLY A 1067 -8.06 32.10 -9.96
N ALA A 1068 -9.12 32.50 -10.67
CA ALA A 1068 -10.21 33.31 -10.15
C ALA A 1068 -11.22 32.50 -9.33
N GLN A 1069 -12.05 33.19 -8.57
CA GLN A 1069 -13.22 32.60 -7.92
C GLN A 1069 -14.19 31.99 -8.96
N PRO A 1070 -15.00 30.98 -8.59
CA PRO A 1070 -15.83 30.26 -9.53
C PRO A 1070 -16.99 31.14 -10.00
N ILE A 1071 -17.27 31.12 -11.30
CA ILE A 1071 -18.35 31.89 -11.94
C ILE A 1071 -19.53 30.95 -12.18
N LYS A 1072 -20.71 31.30 -11.65
CA LYS A 1072 -21.91 30.48 -11.83
C LYS A 1072 -22.48 30.69 -13.22
N THR A 1073 -22.66 29.61 -13.96
CA THR A 1073 -23.32 29.60 -15.28
C THR A 1073 -24.46 28.60 -15.27
N ARG A 1074 -25.37 28.69 -16.24
CA ARG A 1074 -26.42 27.66 -16.42
C ARG A 1074 -25.87 26.26 -16.78
N TYR A 1075 -24.60 26.18 -17.19
CA TYR A 1075 -23.93 24.94 -17.59
C TYR A 1075 -23.11 24.31 -16.46
N GLY A 1076 -22.94 25.01 -15.33
CA GLY A 1076 -22.05 24.62 -14.24
C GLY A 1076 -21.24 25.79 -13.67
N TRP A 1077 -20.35 25.50 -12.73
CA TRP A 1077 -19.36 26.45 -12.25
C TRP A 1077 -18.20 26.53 -13.24
N LEU A 1078 -18.02 27.68 -13.87
CA LEU A 1078 -16.88 27.97 -14.74
C LEU A 1078 -15.71 28.45 -13.90
N LEU A 1079 -14.57 27.78 -14.02
CA LEU A 1079 -13.35 28.09 -13.30
C LEU A 1079 -12.23 28.39 -14.27
N ILE A 1080 -11.50 29.48 -14.02
CA ILE A 1080 -10.26 29.80 -14.70
C ILE A 1080 -9.12 29.32 -13.81
N TYR A 1081 -8.24 28.47 -14.35
CA TYR A 1081 -7.09 27.93 -13.64
C TYR A 1081 -5.80 28.28 -14.40
N HIS A 1082 -4.67 28.26 -13.70
CA HIS A 1082 -3.37 28.43 -14.35
C HIS A 1082 -2.67 27.07 -14.48
N GLY A 1083 -1.86 26.95 -15.53
CA GLY A 1083 -1.01 25.80 -15.80
C GLY A 1083 0.39 26.24 -16.16
N VAL A 1084 1.36 25.44 -15.73
CA VAL A 1084 2.79 25.69 -15.95
C VAL A 1084 3.37 24.59 -16.82
N ASP A 1085 4.03 24.97 -17.90
CA ASP A 1085 4.69 24.00 -18.78
C ASP A 1085 6.10 23.62 -18.28
N LYS A 1086 6.74 22.68 -18.98
CA LYS A 1086 8.10 22.21 -18.66
C LYS A 1086 9.16 23.32 -18.71
N THR A 1087 8.93 24.39 -19.47
CA THR A 1087 9.79 25.58 -19.57
C THR A 1087 9.41 26.69 -18.59
N ARG A 1088 8.49 26.43 -17.67
CA ARG A 1088 8.00 27.34 -16.62
C ARG A 1088 7.21 28.54 -17.15
N VAL A 1089 6.59 28.43 -18.33
CA VAL A 1089 5.65 29.45 -18.83
C VAL A 1089 4.28 29.25 -18.20
N TYR A 1090 3.71 30.29 -17.59
CA TYR A 1090 2.38 30.25 -16.99
C TYR A 1090 1.32 30.71 -17.99
N ARG A 1091 0.28 29.91 -18.14
CA ARG A 1091 -0.88 30.19 -19.01
C ARG A 1091 -2.18 29.97 -18.26
N LEU A 1092 -3.26 30.56 -18.76
CA LEU A 1092 -4.61 30.34 -18.24
C LEU A 1092 -5.36 29.34 -19.11
N GLY A 1093 -6.19 28.50 -18.48
CA GLY A 1093 -7.21 27.67 -19.13
C GLY A 1093 -8.51 27.69 -18.33
N VAL A 1094 -9.51 26.95 -18.81
CA VAL A 1094 -10.80 26.83 -18.13
C VAL A 1094 -11.15 25.39 -17.80
N MET A 1095 -11.91 25.22 -16.73
CA MET A 1095 -12.61 23.98 -16.42
C MET A 1095 -14.04 24.28 -15.97
N LEU A 1096 -14.92 23.31 -16.16
CA LEU A 1096 -16.33 23.36 -15.77
C LEU A 1096 -16.61 22.18 -14.84
N VAL A 1097 -17.28 22.47 -13.72
CA VAL A 1097 -17.77 21.44 -12.77
C VAL A 1097 -19.28 21.59 -12.57
N PRO A 1098 -20.02 20.50 -12.31
CA PRO A 1098 -21.45 20.57 -12.01
C PRO A 1098 -21.76 21.45 -10.80
N LEU A 1099 -22.96 22.04 -10.76
CA LEU A 1099 -23.38 22.92 -9.66
C LEU A 1099 -23.53 22.17 -8.33
N ASP A 1100 -23.87 20.89 -8.38
CA ASP A 1100 -24.18 20.02 -7.25
C ASP A 1100 -23.04 19.07 -6.86
N SER A 1101 -22.03 18.89 -7.73
CA SER A 1101 -20.91 17.96 -7.56
C SER A 1101 -19.59 18.60 -7.99
N PRO A 1102 -19.04 19.54 -7.17
CA PRO A 1102 -17.84 20.29 -7.50
C PRO A 1102 -16.58 19.40 -7.56
N GLU A 1103 -16.64 18.14 -7.19
CA GLU A 1103 -15.51 17.22 -7.28
C GLU A 1103 -15.35 16.55 -8.66
N ARG A 1104 -16.35 16.71 -9.54
CA ARG A 1104 -16.37 16.12 -10.89
C ARG A 1104 -16.09 17.19 -11.96
N ILE A 1105 -15.18 16.90 -12.88
CA ILE A 1105 -14.89 17.77 -14.02
C ILE A 1105 -15.69 17.31 -15.24
N ILE A 1106 -16.47 18.22 -15.81
CA ILE A 1106 -17.30 17.96 -17.02
C ILE A 1106 -16.76 18.65 -18.27
N TYR A 1107 -15.79 19.55 -18.13
CA TYR A 1107 -15.02 20.11 -19.23
C TYR A 1107 -13.69 20.65 -18.70
N ARG A 1108 -12.60 20.43 -19.43
CA ARG A 1108 -11.28 21.05 -19.18
C ARG A 1108 -10.70 21.43 -20.54
N SER A 1109 -10.32 22.69 -20.73
CA SER A 1109 -9.84 23.15 -22.03
C SER A 1109 -8.55 22.43 -22.44
N PRO A 1110 -8.48 21.85 -23.66
CA PRO A 1110 -7.26 21.22 -24.13
C PRO A 1110 -6.14 22.24 -24.33
N ASN A 1111 -6.49 23.46 -24.76
CA ASN A 1111 -5.61 24.59 -25.04
C ASN A 1111 -5.65 25.66 -23.93
N PRO A 1112 -4.63 26.53 -23.85
CA PRO A 1112 -4.70 27.74 -23.05
C PRO A 1112 -5.67 28.75 -23.68
N ILE A 1113 -6.39 29.49 -22.83
CA ILE A 1113 -7.24 30.63 -23.23
C ILE A 1113 -6.45 31.96 -23.22
N LEU A 1114 -5.31 32.01 -22.53
CA LEU A 1114 -4.42 33.16 -22.51
C LEU A 1114 -2.98 32.70 -22.30
N SER A 1115 -2.07 33.18 -23.15
CA SER A 1115 -0.62 32.95 -23.05
C SER A 1115 0.13 34.27 -23.03
N PRO A 1116 1.36 34.34 -22.49
CA PRO A 1116 2.20 35.52 -22.65
C PRO A 1116 2.57 35.73 -24.13
N GLU A 1117 2.16 36.86 -24.70
CA GLU A 1117 2.43 37.19 -26.13
C GLU A 1117 2.94 38.61 -26.32
N THR A 1118 2.63 39.51 -25.38
CA THR A 1118 3.01 40.93 -25.43
C THR A 1118 4.26 41.21 -24.60
N GLU A 1119 4.92 42.35 -24.84
CA GLU A 1119 6.15 42.73 -24.13
C GLU A 1119 5.96 42.78 -22.60
N TYR A 1120 4.81 43.27 -22.12
CA TYR A 1120 4.50 43.35 -20.70
C TYR A 1120 4.12 41.99 -20.06
N GLU A 1121 3.77 40.97 -20.85
CA GLU A 1121 3.49 39.61 -20.38
C GLU A 1121 4.72 38.69 -20.44
N ILE A 1122 5.51 38.82 -21.51
CA ILE A 1122 6.79 38.13 -21.66
C ILE A 1122 7.76 38.67 -20.62
N GLY A 1123 7.76 39.99 -20.38
CA GLY A 1123 8.61 40.65 -19.41
C GLY A 1123 10.09 40.67 -19.82
N LYS A 1124 10.85 41.58 -19.22
CA LYS A 1124 12.31 41.67 -19.42
C LYS A 1124 13.05 41.21 -18.17
N PRO A 1125 14.07 40.34 -18.30
CA PRO A 1125 14.90 39.96 -17.17
C PRO A 1125 15.50 41.18 -16.46
N GLY A 1126 15.28 41.30 -15.15
CA GLY A 1126 15.76 42.43 -14.34
C GLY A 1126 14.80 43.62 -14.24
N GLU A 1127 13.79 43.71 -15.11
CA GLU A 1127 12.71 44.72 -15.03
C GLU A 1127 11.42 44.10 -14.48
N SER A 1128 11.10 42.88 -14.91
CA SER A 1128 9.94 42.11 -14.45
C SER A 1128 10.31 41.14 -13.33
N TRP A 1129 9.39 40.85 -12.41
CA TRP A 1129 9.64 39.89 -11.32
C TRP A 1129 9.78 38.47 -11.86
N VAL A 1130 8.81 37.99 -12.65
CA VAL A 1130 8.81 36.65 -13.23
C VAL A 1130 8.40 36.72 -14.70
N PRO A 1131 9.36 36.65 -15.65
CA PRO A 1131 9.05 36.64 -17.09
C PRO A 1131 8.18 35.45 -17.52
N ASN A 1132 7.44 35.61 -18.63
CA ASN A 1132 6.57 34.61 -19.26
C ASN A 1132 5.43 34.13 -18.34
N VAL A 1133 4.76 35.07 -17.66
CA VAL A 1133 3.65 34.77 -16.75
C VAL A 1133 2.40 35.56 -17.10
N VAL A 1134 1.28 34.84 -17.27
CA VAL A 1134 -0.07 35.39 -17.10
C VAL A 1134 -0.77 34.64 -15.98
N PHE A 1135 -1.36 35.37 -15.03
CA PHE A 1135 -1.93 34.80 -13.81
C PHE A 1135 -3.19 35.56 -13.38
N THR A 1136 -4.28 34.90 -12.97
CA THR A 1136 -5.49 35.61 -12.52
C THR A 1136 -5.89 35.18 -11.11
N CYS A 1137 -6.43 36.14 -10.35
CA CYS A 1137 -7.06 35.91 -9.04
C CYS A 1137 -8.52 36.40 -9.02
N GLY A 1138 -9.01 36.96 -10.12
CA GLY A 1138 -10.27 37.70 -10.13
C GLY A 1138 -10.88 37.79 -11.51
N ALA A 1139 -12.09 37.26 -11.63
CA ALA A 1139 -12.92 37.41 -12.81
C ALA A 1139 -14.37 37.71 -12.40
N VAL A 1140 -15.02 38.62 -13.12
CA VAL A 1140 -16.40 39.04 -12.83
C VAL A 1140 -17.21 39.13 -14.12
N PRO A 1141 -18.54 38.95 -14.03
CA PRO A 1141 -19.44 39.33 -15.12
C PRO A 1141 -19.24 40.79 -15.57
N ALA A 1142 -19.36 41.05 -16.87
CA ALA A 1142 -19.36 42.41 -17.42
C ALA A 1142 -20.58 43.21 -16.93
N GLU A 1143 -21.73 42.54 -16.81
CA GLU A 1143 -22.98 43.09 -16.28
C GLU A 1143 -23.32 42.45 -14.92
N ASP A 1144 -24.15 43.10 -14.10
CA ASP A 1144 -24.55 42.59 -12.78
C ASP A 1144 -25.55 41.43 -12.90
N LYS A 1145 -25.04 40.24 -13.21
CA LYS A 1145 -25.81 39.01 -13.43
C LYS A 1145 -25.21 37.85 -12.63
N GLU A 1146 -26.05 37.17 -11.85
CA GLU A 1146 -25.63 36.09 -10.94
C GLU A 1146 -25.36 34.76 -11.67
N ILE A 1147 -26.21 34.41 -12.65
CA ILE A 1147 -26.10 33.16 -13.43
C ILE A 1147 -25.89 33.55 -14.89
N LEU A 1148 -24.75 33.19 -15.46
CA LEU A 1148 -24.43 33.54 -16.85
C LEU A 1148 -24.93 32.51 -17.89
N ASP A 1149 -25.33 33.02 -19.05
CA ASP A 1149 -25.66 32.36 -20.31
C ASP A 1149 -24.49 32.48 -21.30
N ALA A 1150 -24.60 31.83 -22.46
CA ALA A 1150 -23.50 31.76 -23.44
C ALA A 1150 -23.09 33.13 -24.04
N ASP A 1151 -24.02 34.07 -24.17
CA ASP A 1151 -23.75 35.38 -24.77
C ASP A 1151 -23.18 36.41 -23.78
N ASP A 1152 -23.19 36.10 -22.48
CA ASP A 1152 -22.68 37.01 -21.45
C ASP A 1152 -21.15 37.08 -21.50
N GLU A 1153 -20.63 38.29 -21.31
CA GLU A 1153 -19.19 38.57 -21.25
C GLU A 1153 -18.66 38.52 -19.81
N ILE A 1154 -17.46 37.99 -19.64
CA ILE A 1154 -16.69 38.03 -18.40
C ILE A 1154 -15.45 38.92 -18.56
N LEU A 1155 -15.11 39.61 -17.49
CA LEU A 1155 -13.91 40.44 -17.33
C LEU A 1155 -12.90 39.67 -16.49
N VAL A 1156 -11.73 39.36 -17.04
CA VAL A 1156 -10.66 38.61 -16.39
C VAL A 1156 -9.49 39.55 -16.11
N TYR A 1157 -9.27 39.88 -14.84
CA TYR A 1157 -8.13 40.69 -14.42
C TYR A 1157 -6.94 39.79 -14.15
N TYR A 1158 -5.82 40.04 -14.81
CA TYR A 1158 -4.66 39.16 -14.76
C TYR A 1158 -3.35 39.93 -14.53
N GLY A 1159 -2.48 39.37 -13.71
CA GLY A 1159 -1.09 39.78 -13.59
C GLY A 1159 -0.30 39.38 -14.84
N ALA A 1160 0.57 40.27 -15.29
CA ALA A 1160 1.46 40.08 -16.43
C ALA A 1160 2.92 40.21 -15.95
N ALA A 1161 3.72 39.17 -16.21
CA ALA A 1161 5.12 39.02 -15.78
C ALA A 1161 5.39 39.31 -14.29
N ASP A 1162 4.40 39.03 -13.42
CA ASP A 1162 4.39 39.41 -12.00
C ASP A 1162 4.79 40.88 -11.77
N THR A 1163 4.35 41.78 -12.65
CA THR A 1163 4.77 43.19 -12.65
C THR A 1163 3.62 44.16 -12.82
N HIS A 1164 2.72 43.86 -13.76
CA HIS A 1164 1.60 44.72 -14.14
C HIS A 1164 0.26 44.02 -13.95
N LEU A 1165 -0.81 44.80 -13.77
CA LEU A 1165 -2.18 44.30 -13.83
C LEU A 1165 -2.82 44.66 -15.17
N CYS A 1166 -3.42 43.68 -15.81
CA CYS A 1166 -4.04 43.75 -17.13
C CYS A 1166 -5.49 43.25 -17.08
N LEU A 1167 -6.22 43.50 -18.16
CA LEU A 1167 -7.60 43.05 -18.36
C LEU A 1167 -7.72 42.27 -19.68
N ALA A 1168 -8.45 41.16 -19.65
CA ALA A 1168 -8.92 40.45 -20.84
C ALA A 1168 -10.42 40.17 -20.72
N THR A 1169 -11.07 39.94 -21.86
CA THR A 1169 -12.52 39.74 -21.98
C THR A 1169 -12.81 38.45 -22.74
N GLY A 1170 -13.95 37.82 -22.48
CA GLY A 1170 -14.41 36.66 -23.24
C GLY A 1170 -15.85 36.33 -22.95
N ARG A 1171 -16.56 35.73 -23.90
CA ARG A 1171 -17.93 35.25 -23.69
C ARG A 1171 -17.94 33.88 -23.03
N VAL A 1172 -18.95 33.59 -22.22
CA VAL A 1172 -19.10 32.25 -21.62
C VAL A 1172 -19.19 31.16 -22.70
N GLY A 1173 -19.90 31.40 -23.80
CA GLY A 1173 -20.02 30.45 -24.92
C GLY A 1173 -18.75 30.29 -25.76
N ASP A 1174 -17.78 31.18 -25.60
CA ASP A 1174 -16.44 31.06 -26.20
C ASP A 1174 -15.50 30.21 -25.33
N LEU A 1175 -15.71 30.24 -24.02
CA LEU A 1175 -14.97 29.45 -23.03
C LEU A 1175 -15.56 28.05 -22.81
N ILE A 1176 -16.87 27.90 -23.02
CA ILE A 1176 -17.59 26.62 -22.99
C ILE A 1176 -18.10 26.34 -24.41
N PRO A 1177 -17.37 25.52 -25.21
CA PRO A 1177 -17.69 25.27 -26.61
C PRO A 1177 -19.11 24.75 -26.83
N GLU A 1178 -19.65 25.00 -28.01
CA GLU A 1178 -21.05 24.68 -28.34
C GLU A 1178 -21.38 23.20 -28.20
N GLU A 1179 -20.45 22.30 -28.56
CA GLU A 1179 -20.61 20.86 -28.45
C GLU A 1179 -20.88 20.46 -26.99
N ILE A 1180 -20.10 20.99 -26.06
CA ILE A 1180 -20.23 20.72 -24.61
C ILE A 1180 -21.55 21.28 -24.08
N ARG A 1181 -21.91 22.50 -24.47
CA ARG A 1181 -23.20 23.11 -24.06
C ARG A 1181 -24.38 22.27 -24.52
N ARG A 1182 -24.36 21.79 -25.77
CA ARG A 1182 -25.43 20.92 -26.32
C ARG A 1182 -25.50 19.58 -25.62
N GLU A 1183 -24.37 18.96 -25.29
CA GLU A 1183 -24.33 17.69 -24.54
C GLU A 1183 -24.98 17.83 -23.16
N LEU A 1184 -24.63 18.89 -22.41
CA LEU A 1184 -25.20 19.18 -21.10
C LEU A 1184 -26.70 19.47 -21.18
N GLU A 1185 -27.14 20.23 -22.19
CA GLU A 1185 -28.57 20.50 -22.41
C GLU A 1185 -29.37 19.24 -22.79
N ASN A 1186 -28.76 18.29 -23.51
CA ASN A 1186 -29.39 17.02 -23.84
C ASN A 1186 -29.50 16.09 -22.63
N GLN A 1187 -28.49 16.09 -21.74
CA GLN A 1187 -28.54 15.33 -20.48
C GLN A 1187 -29.56 15.90 -19.48
N ALA A 1188 -29.86 17.20 -19.57
CA ALA A 1188 -30.86 17.87 -18.73
C ALA A 1188 -32.32 17.70 -19.21
N ARG A 1189 -32.55 17.07 -20.37
CA ARG A 1189 -33.91 16.74 -20.85
C ARG A 1189 -34.34 15.38 -20.27
N PRO A 1190 -35.49 15.32 -19.57
CA PRO A 1190 -35.96 14.11 -18.90
C PRO A 1190 -36.29 12.96 -19.85
#